data_AF-A0A3A4QRY9-F1
#
_entry.id   AF-A0A3A4QRY9-F1
#
_cell.length_a   1.000
_cell.length_b   1.000
_cell.length_c   1.000
_cell.angle_alpha   90.00
_cell.angle_beta   90.00
_cell.angle_gamma   90.00
#
_symmetry.space_group_name_H-M   'P 1'
#
loop_
_entity.id
_entity.type
_entity.pdbx_description
1 polymer ?
#
loop_
_entity_poly.entity_id
_entity_poly.type
_entity_poly.pdbx_seq_one_letter_code
_entity_poly.pdbx_strand_id
1 'polypeptide(L)'
;MVSHKHVPVSILAIIALVGISVLMLSVSYFNQPAPFAVTYVGKATQAPQNTVVVNLDVGEYIANEVEALTESDFPGLRGGTVHAKGGATDYDQSLRFNELGQFMGGRIVFGRDEQNRVTDFLEFDDAVFKFQIEFGSGLRSAVENGRMRDIEDEEFEMLGDVYSLVEARVDMNTNRIVLRFFGGFGAIEFEDTNYMDDNYNDFGAKVNGKDIDARVKIRATEAGGELVIYSIQYILNANSPQGDLQVVPLHCTREFLQYPTGLLSPNFDICYKGMEGEPAPGAQTISGNEVRVQPSGDDEYRIYAQNTRGQQYWIPLAQLPGMYGNKGRNLVFVEAPNDAAPNINLGDYFMVNSKNDISGSSHVLRYDRFEQNIAYFEDLAGDVRKVTVDQGTMEGALFVGDGTYRFKIGAGNAIAMDQTNDGSINGGEARFVVVGGHMLDLGPGFTVTLITPRRLFDEAVADETTTFDILFGGNIDLNVPSPQGPIFKLASSSGGRRQGMTEFGILFDWDTESDSDSLRIVIPGGGGVIKSGSFGQVFISLEREKLVRPLEVPLPPAKCGDAIITPPEFCDPPGSVCATQNLFQRGVCSNDCKKCDVINPAACGNNVLDPGEQCEVAADCAAGQTCAACKCVALPPSVCGNGVVEPGEQCERAADCTPGMACSGCKCVAPNCQIPGKCRVWGGCGMNDLLMIDGVPSGCVSPYESAAEGVDYCGNTVLARGNRECNYMDAAAKKDCVCPRKPALELPAPIEQVSAWQRFVLWLRGLFSREPALELPAPVEGVVCANAAPCRFWDARCGGKGFEPLFVDGVFQKCVDAYQAASQGIPYCGHKPAAQEAAYCNYMSNDPREKLPCVCR
;
A
#
# COMPACT_ATOMS: atom_id res chain seq x y z
N MET A 1 58.59 46.95 -45.60
CA MET A 1 58.89 45.69 -44.88
C MET A 1 58.15 45.80 -43.55
N VAL A 2 57.13 45.04 -43.16
CA VAL A 2 56.68 43.66 -43.41
C VAL A 2 55.15 43.68 -43.15
N SER A 3 54.29 43.37 -44.14
CA SER A 3 53.51 42.12 -44.31
C SER A 3 52.72 41.65 -43.07
N HIS A 4 51.43 41.98 -42.98
CA HIS A 4 50.27 41.08 -43.22
C HIS A 4 50.01 40.01 -42.15
N LYS A 5 48.89 40.13 -41.41
CA LYS A 5 47.63 39.38 -41.66
C LYS A 5 46.63 39.57 -40.52
N HIS A 6 45.50 40.18 -40.86
CA HIS A 6 44.22 40.02 -40.17
C HIS A 6 43.59 38.67 -40.57
N VAL A 7 43.24 37.84 -39.59
CA VAL A 7 42.09 36.89 -39.57
C VAL A 7 41.78 36.61 -38.07
N PRO A 8 40.56 36.20 -37.65
CA PRO A 8 39.46 37.08 -37.32
C PRO A 8 38.95 36.89 -35.87
N VAL A 9 38.53 37.97 -35.23
CA VAL A 9 37.84 37.96 -33.91
C VAL A 9 36.45 37.28 -34.00
N SER A 10 35.98 36.93 -35.20
CA SER A 10 34.66 36.34 -35.42
C SER A 10 34.53 34.87 -34.99
N ILE A 11 35.61 34.07 -34.95
CA ILE A 11 35.48 32.63 -34.58
C ILE A 11 35.27 32.46 -33.08
N LEU A 12 35.92 33.26 -32.23
CA LEU A 12 35.72 33.21 -30.78
C LEU A 12 34.35 33.74 -30.35
N ALA A 13 33.82 34.75 -31.04
CA ALA A 13 32.46 35.24 -30.79
C ALA A 13 31.39 34.22 -31.23
N ILE A 14 31.62 33.50 -32.33
CA ILE A 14 30.72 32.43 -32.78
C ILE A 14 30.81 31.21 -31.85
N ILE A 15 31.98 30.85 -31.33
CA ILE A 15 32.11 29.76 -30.35
C ILE A 15 31.45 30.14 -29.01
N ALA A 16 31.54 31.40 -28.58
CA ALA A 16 30.85 31.86 -27.37
C ALA A 16 29.33 31.91 -27.56
N LEU A 17 28.84 32.37 -28.72
CA LEU A 17 27.41 32.37 -29.04
C LEU A 17 26.86 30.96 -29.27
N VAL A 18 27.60 30.06 -29.92
CA VAL A 18 27.21 28.64 -30.06
C VAL A 18 27.33 27.91 -28.72
N GLY A 19 28.31 28.25 -27.88
CA GLY A 19 28.43 27.71 -26.52
C GLY A 19 27.27 28.14 -25.61
N ILE A 20 26.84 29.41 -25.69
CA ILE A 20 25.66 29.92 -24.98
C ILE A 20 24.36 29.41 -25.62
N SER A 21 24.31 29.23 -26.94
CA SER A 21 23.14 28.65 -27.63
C SER A 21 22.99 27.16 -27.34
N VAL A 22 24.10 26.41 -27.19
CA VAL A 22 24.08 25.00 -26.78
C VAL A 22 23.78 24.87 -25.28
N LEU A 23 24.24 25.81 -24.44
CA LEU A 23 23.83 25.88 -23.03
C LEU A 23 22.35 26.27 -22.88
N MET A 24 21.84 27.20 -23.67
CA MET A 24 20.42 27.61 -23.68
C MET A 24 19.51 26.59 -24.38
N LEU A 25 20.02 25.79 -25.32
CA LEU A 25 19.31 24.65 -25.92
C LEU A 25 19.45 23.36 -25.11
N SER A 26 20.35 23.31 -24.12
CA SER A 26 20.38 22.25 -23.09
C SER A 26 19.51 22.55 -21.87
N VAL A 27 18.92 23.74 -21.80
CA VAL A 27 18.03 24.16 -20.72
C VAL A 27 16.72 24.66 -21.34
N SER A 28 15.99 23.74 -21.98
CA SER A 28 14.58 23.93 -22.30
C SER A 28 13.90 22.57 -22.36
N TYR A 29 13.31 22.21 -21.22
CA TYR A 29 12.05 21.47 -21.07
C TYR A 29 11.94 20.00 -21.49
N PHE A 30 11.16 19.29 -20.66
CA PHE A 30 10.63 17.93 -20.79
C PHE A 30 11.55 16.76 -20.42
N ASN A 31 11.72 16.59 -19.11
CA ASN A 31 11.45 15.30 -18.48
C ASN A 31 10.60 15.52 -17.22
N GLN A 32 9.56 16.35 -17.33
CA GLN A 32 8.37 16.07 -16.55
C GLN A 32 7.59 15.07 -17.39
N PRO A 33 7.21 13.89 -16.86
CA PRO A 33 6.09 13.21 -17.47
C PRO A 33 4.97 14.23 -17.52
N ALA A 34 4.36 14.44 -18.70
CA ALA A 34 3.01 14.98 -18.71
C ALA A 34 2.24 14.21 -17.64
N PRO A 35 1.44 14.85 -16.76
CA PRO A 35 0.66 14.13 -15.78
C PRO A 35 -0.04 13.03 -16.56
N PHE A 36 0.39 11.79 -16.31
CA PHE A 36 -0.07 10.67 -17.11
C PHE A 36 -1.57 10.70 -16.90
N ALA A 37 -2.36 10.93 -17.94
CA ALA A 37 -3.81 11.01 -17.81
C ALA A 37 -4.32 9.64 -17.35
N VAL A 38 -4.22 9.38 -16.05
CA VAL A 38 -4.51 8.08 -15.52
C VAL A 38 -6.01 7.94 -15.56
N THR A 39 -6.49 7.03 -16.39
CA THR A 39 -7.93 6.87 -16.52
C THR A 39 -8.39 6.11 -15.29
N TYR A 40 -9.08 6.80 -14.38
CA TYR A 40 -9.73 6.18 -13.23
C TYR A 40 -10.61 5.02 -13.73
N VAL A 41 -10.46 3.82 -13.17
CA VAL A 41 -11.32 2.68 -13.53
C VAL A 41 -12.72 2.99 -12.98
N GLY A 42 -13.59 3.49 -13.84
CA GLY A 42 -14.91 3.99 -13.48
C GLY A 42 -15.74 3.04 -12.62
N LYS A 43 -16.56 3.64 -11.73
CA LYS A 43 -17.67 3.07 -10.95
C LYS A 43 -17.49 1.58 -10.62
N ALA A 44 -16.50 1.25 -9.79
CA ALA A 44 -16.62 0.02 -9.01
C ALA A 44 -17.88 0.19 -8.13
N THR A 45 -18.87 -0.69 -8.29
CA THR A 45 -20.11 -0.68 -7.48
C THR A 45 -19.84 -0.97 -6.00
N GLN A 46 -18.63 -1.43 -5.68
CA GLN A 46 -18.06 -1.55 -4.34
C GLN A 46 -16.56 -1.23 -4.44
N ALA A 47 -16.04 -0.45 -3.49
CA ALA A 47 -14.61 -0.20 -3.39
C ALA A 47 -13.85 -1.54 -3.23
N PRO A 48 -12.64 -1.69 -3.81
CA PRO A 48 -11.76 -2.82 -3.52
C PRO A 48 -11.55 -3.02 -2.01
N GLN A 49 -11.10 -4.21 -1.59
CA GLN A 49 -11.03 -4.58 -0.17
C GLN A 49 -10.03 -3.73 0.62
N ASN A 50 -9.00 -3.16 -0.01
CA ASN A 50 -8.10 -2.18 0.58
C ASN A 50 -8.31 -0.79 -0.05
N THR A 51 -9.56 -0.35 -0.17
CA THR A 51 -9.91 0.99 -0.65
C THR A 51 -11.03 1.59 0.20
N VAL A 52 -10.79 2.81 0.69
CA VAL A 52 -11.81 3.66 1.31
C VAL A 52 -12.09 4.83 0.38
N VAL A 53 -13.37 5.15 0.20
CA VAL A 53 -13.83 6.32 -0.54
C VAL A 53 -14.29 7.36 0.48
N VAL A 54 -13.67 8.52 0.44
CA VAL A 54 -14.01 9.67 1.25
C VAL A 54 -14.72 10.68 0.35
N ASN A 55 -15.91 11.09 0.75
CA ASN A 55 -16.66 12.15 0.09
C ASN A 55 -16.42 13.42 0.90
N LEU A 56 -15.78 14.41 0.30
CA LEU A 56 -15.44 15.66 0.98
C LEU A 56 -16.23 16.80 0.37
N ASP A 57 -16.87 17.60 1.22
CA ASP A 57 -17.34 18.91 0.80
C ASP A 57 -16.15 19.85 0.53
N VAL A 58 -16.42 20.94 -0.18
CA VAL A 58 -15.40 21.96 -0.47
C VAL A 58 -14.89 22.57 0.84
N GLY A 59 -13.57 22.66 0.97
CA GLY A 59 -12.90 23.17 2.16
C GLY A 59 -12.77 22.14 3.29
N GLU A 60 -13.50 21.03 3.21
CA GLU A 60 -13.44 19.96 4.20
C GLU A 60 -12.15 19.14 4.05
N TYR A 61 -11.56 18.77 5.19
CA TYR A 61 -10.37 17.93 5.24
C TYR A 61 -10.72 16.44 5.27
N ILE A 62 -9.84 15.59 4.70
CA ILE A 62 -9.92 14.12 4.83
C ILE A 62 -10.09 13.72 6.30
N ALA A 63 -9.40 14.39 7.22
CA ALA A 63 -9.47 14.12 8.66
C ALA A 63 -10.86 14.26 9.28
N ASN A 64 -11.74 15.08 8.70
CA ASN A 64 -13.09 15.31 9.23
C ASN A 64 -13.97 14.07 9.03
N GLU A 65 -13.80 13.39 7.88
CA GLU A 65 -14.54 12.19 7.51
C GLU A 65 -13.83 10.89 7.95
N VAL A 66 -12.50 10.85 7.79
CA VAL A 66 -11.66 9.69 8.11
C VAL A 66 -10.40 10.16 8.84
N GLU A 67 -10.42 10.09 10.17
CA GLU A 67 -9.24 10.42 10.98
C GLU A 67 -8.13 9.38 10.83
N ALA A 68 -8.50 8.08 10.80
CA ALA A 68 -7.57 6.98 10.74
C ALA A 68 -8.17 5.74 10.06
N LEU A 69 -7.30 4.95 9.44
CA LEU A 69 -7.57 3.64 8.86
C LEU A 69 -6.74 2.59 9.56
N THR A 70 -7.35 1.44 9.83
CA THR A 70 -6.76 0.32 10.56
C THR A 70 -7.03 -1.00 9.83
N GLU A 71 -6.71 -2.14 10.44
CA GLU A 71 -6.98 -3.47 9.88
C GLU A 71 -8.46 -3.73 9.57
N SER A 72 -9.40 -3.02 10.23
CA SER A 72 -10.83 -3.14 9.95
C SER A 72 -11.22 -2.55 8.60
N ASP A 73 -10.45 -1.57 8.13
CA ASP A 73 -10.71 -0.85 6.89
C ASP A 73 -9.88 -1.43 5.76
N PHE A 74 -8.60 -1.70 6.02
CA PHE A 74 -7.65 -2.31 5.10
C PHE A 74 -7.09 -3.61 5.69
N PRO A 75 -7.44 -4.77 5.14
CA PRO A 75 -6.70 -6.01 5.42
C PRO A 75 -5.18 -5.89 5.29
N GLY A 76 -4.64 -4.98 4.46
CA GLY A 76 -3.21 -4.71 4.37
C GLY A 76 -2.61 -3.88 5.53
N LEU A 77 -3.42 -3.38 6.44
CA LEU A 77 -2.98 -2.74 7.70
C LEU A 77 -3.04 -3.71 8.88
N ARG A 78 -3.02 -5.01 8.62
CA ARG A 78 -3.12 -6.00 9.69
C ARG A 78 -1.93 -5.94 10.63
N GLY A 79 -2.22 -6.02 11.93
CA GLY A 79 -1.20 -6.23 12.95
C GLY A 79 -0.62 -7.65 12.91
N GLY A 80 0.37 -7.90 13.75
CA GLY A 80 1.02 -9.21 13.85
C GLY A 80 1.75 -9.39 15.17
N THR A 81 2.47 -10.51 15.30
CA THR A 81 3.33 -10.78 16.45
C THR A 81 4.77 -10.88 15.98
N VAL A 82 5.66 -10.09 16.59
CA VAL A 82 7.11 -10.16 16.37
C VAL A 82 7.72 -11.03 17.46
N HIS A 83 8.59 -11.98 17.08
CA HIS A 83 9.16 -12.99 17.98
C HIS A 83 10.65 -12.75 18.24
N ALA A 84 10.97 -11.60 18.85
CA ALA A 84 12.35 -11.29 19.21
C ALA A 84 12.92 -12.27 20.25
N LYS A 85 14.25 -12.46 20.24
CA LYS A 85 14.94 -13.29 21.24
C LYS A 85 14.73 -12.79 22.68
N GLY A 86 14.49 -11.48 22.83
CA GLY A 86 14.17 -10.83 24.11
C GLY A 86 12.71 -10.95 24.54
N GLY A 87 11.82 -11.50 23.71
CA GLY A 87 10.39 -11.67 24.00
C GLY A 87 9.50 -11.44 22.77
N ALA A 88 8.27 -11.94 22.81
CA ALA A 88 7.29 -11.69 21.77
C ALA A 88 6.42 -10.48 22.10
N THR A 89 6.07 -9.67 21.11
CA THR A 89 5.08 -8.59 21.25
C THR A 89 4.17 -8.56 20.05
N ASP A 90 2.89 -8.29 20.32
CA ASP A 90 1.95 -7.94 19.27
C ASP A 90 2.22 -6.49 18.83
N TYR A 91 1.93 -6.20 17.57
CA TYR A 91 1.95 -4.86 17.01
C TYR A 91 0.72 -4.60 16.16
N ASP A 92 0.26 -3.36 16.17
CA ASP A 92 -0.83 -2.84 15.34
C ASP A 92 -0.30 -1.69 14.48
N GLN A 93 -0.94 -1.45 13.33
CA GLN A 93 -0.58 -0.35 12.44
C GLN A 93 -1.79 0.46 12.00
N SER A 94 -1.57 1.74 11.70
CA SER A 94 -2.61 2.63 11.20
C SER A 94 -2.08 3.69 10.24
N LEU A 95 -2.93 4.12 9.32
CA LEU A 95 -2.75 5.34 8.54
C LEU A 95 -3.66 6.41 9.12
N ARG A 96 -3.13 7.56 9.53
CA ARG A 96 -3.90 8.68 10.07
C ARG A 96 -3.80 9.90 9.18
N PHE A 97 -4.89 10.64 9.05
CA PHE A 97 -4.97 11.87 8.26
C PHE A 97 -5.01 13.13 9.14
N ASN A 98 -4.83 12.95 10.46
CA ASN A 98 -4.72 14.04 11.42
C ASN A 98 -3.64 13.73 12.46
N GLU A 99 -2.92 14.79 12.83
CA GLU A 99 -2.15 14.86 14.06
C GLU A 99 -2.36 16.25 14.66
N LEU A 100 -2.86 16.30 15.91
CA LEU A 100 -3.34 17.53 16.53
C LEU A 100 -2.26 18.63 16.53
N GLY A 101 -2.56 19.76 15.90
CA GLY A 101 -1.65 20.90 15.79
C GLY A 101 -0.46 20.66 14.85
N GLN A 102 -0.48 19.59 14.06
CA GLN A 102 0.55 19.27 13.07
C GLN A 102 0.02 19.26 11.63
N PHE A 103 -1.11 18.60 11.35
CA PHE A 103 -1.75 18.59 10.03
C PHE A 103 -3.17 17.98 10.08
N MET A 104 -3.99 18.25 9.06
CA MET A 104 -5.36 17.71 8.90
C MET A 104 -5.60 16.93 7.59
N GLY A 105 -4.53 16.56 6.88
CA GLY A 105 -4.63 15.82 5.63
C GLY A 105 -5.06 16.73 4.47
N GLY A 106 -5.54 16.14 3.38
CA GLY A 106 -5.91 16.91 2.18
C GLY A 106 -7.30 17.52 2.28
N ARG A 107 -7.53 18.66 1.64
CA ARG A 107 -8.86 19.30 1.49
C ARG A 107 -9.15 19.62 0.02
N ILE A 108 -10.42 19.73 -0.33
CA ILE A 108 -10.80 20.18 -1.67
C ILE A 108 -10.77 21.69 -1.72
N VAL A 109 -9.97 22.24 -2.63
CA VAL A 109 -9.92 23.67 -2.93
C VAL A 109 -10.11 23.91 -4.41
N PHE A 110 -10.36 25.16 -4.75
CA PHE A 110 -10.49 25.60 -6.13
C PHE A 110 -9.42 26.62 -6.47
N GLY A 111 -8.88 26.49 -7.66
CA GLY A 111 -7.80 27.35 -8.11
C GLY A 111 -7.58 27.25 -9.60
N ARG A 112 -6.32 27.42 -9.99
CA ARG A 112 -5.89 27.30 -11.38
C ARG A 112 -4.72 26.35 -11.46
N ASP A 113 -4.75 25.50 -12.48
CA ASP A 113 -3.63 24.59 -12.73
C ASP A 113 -2.48 25.30 -13.45
N GLU A 114 -1.40 24.57 -13.72
CA GLU A 114 -0.24 25.07 -14.45
C GLU A 114 -0.58 25.60 -15.85
N GLN A 115 -1.70 25.17 -16.44
CA GLN A 115 -2.20 25.64 -17.73
C GLN A 115 -3.15 26.83 -17.59
N ASN A 116 -3.25 27.41 -16.40
CA ASN A 116 -4.13 28.52 -16.02
C ASN A 116 -5.63 28.19 -16.19
N ARG A 117 -5.99 26.90 -16.27
CA ARG A 117 -7.37 26.44 -16.33
C ARG A 117 -7.94 26.44 -14.94
N VAL A 118 -9.20 26.87 -14.79
CA VAL A 118 -9.90 26.83 -13.51
C VAL A 118 -10.33 25.39 -13.24
N THR A 119 -9.90 24.82 -12.12
CA THR A 119 -10.21 23.44 -11.70
C THR A 119 -10.25 23.32 -10.18
N ASP A 120 -10.79 22.22 -9.70
CA ASP A 120 -10.67 21.72 -8.32
C ASP A 120 -9.36 20.97 -8.10
N PHE A 121 -8.89 20.98 -6.86
CA PHE A 121 -7.70 20.25 -6.39
C PHE A 121 -8.01 19.59 -5.06
N LEU A 122 -7.45 18.40 -4.84
CA LEU A 122 -7.15 17.92 -3.49
C LEU A 122 -5.78 18.51 -3.08
N GLU A 123 -5.81 19.49 -2.19
CA GLU A 123 -4.64 20.21 -1.70
C GLU A 123 -4.22 19.71 -0.32
N PHE A 124 -2.91 19.56 -0.12
CA PHE A 124 -2.30 19.24 1.16
C PHE A 124 -1.34 20.38 1.56
N ASP A 125 -1.58 21.03 2.69
CA ASP A 125 -0.76 22.15 3.16
C ASP A 125 0.53 21.69 3.85
N ASP A 126 0.41 20.79 4.83
CA ASP A 126 1.52 20.43 5.71
C ASP A 126 2.03 19.00 5.46
N ALA A 127 1.14 18.02 5.57
CA ALA A 127 1.47 16.61 5.46
C ALA A 127 0.34 15.79 4.82
N VAL A 128 0.73 14.70 4.17
CA VAL A 128 -0.19 13.82 3.43
C VAL A 128 -0.89 12.85 4.38
N PHE A 129 -0.11 12.15 5.20
CA PHE A 129 -0.59 11.16 6.17
C PHE A 129 0.48 10.90 7.24
N LYS A 130 0.04 10.28 8.34
CA LYS A 130 0.90 9.66 9.34
C LYS A 130 0.75 8.14 9.27
N PHE A 131 1.84 7.40 9.10
CA PHE A 131 1.89 5.97 9.33
C PHE A 131 2.42 5.70 10.74
N GLN A 132 1.77 4.79 11.46
CA GLN A 132 2.09 4.51 12.84
C GLN A 132 2.05 3.01 13.10
N ILE A 133 3.08 2.50 13.78
CA ILE A 133 3.16 1.15 14.33
C ILE A 133 3.22 1.28 15.84
N GLU A 134 2.38 0.53 16.56
CA GLU A 134 2.37 0.44 18.02
C GLU A 134 2.68 -0.98 18.48
N PHE A 135 3.56 -1.14 19.45
CA PHE A 135 3.93 -2.44 20.03
C PHE A 135 3.25 -2.59 21.39
N GLY A 136 2.32 -3.54 21.52
CA GLY A 136 1.46 -3.66 22.69
C GLY A 136 2.21 -3.84 24.02
N SER A 137 3.24 -4.70 24.05
CA SER A 137 4.12 -4.89 25.21
C SER A 137 5.48 -4.21 25.07
N GLY A 138 5.72 -3.57 23.93
CA GLY A 138 7.00 -3.03 23.51
C GLY A 138 7.94 -4.06 22.88
N LEU A 139 8.64 -3.66 21.83
CA LEU A 139 9.66 -4.47 21.14
C LEU A 139 11.00 -4.35 21.89
N ARG A 140 11.38 -5.43 22.59
CA ARG A 140 12.51 -5.46 23.52
C ARG A 140 13.75 -6.08 22.89
N SER A 141 14.90 -5.45 23.10
CA SER A 141 16.22 -6.03 22.79
C SER A 141 17.26 -5.61 23.82
N ALA A 142 18.17 -6.53 24.16
CA ALA A 142 19.43 -6.16 24.77
C ALA A 142 20.23 -5.30 23.79
N VAL A 143 20.99 -4.34 24.32
CA VAL A 143 21.86 -3.49 23.51
C VAL A 143 23.32 -3.93 23.68
N GLU A 144 23.88 -4.48 22.61
CA GLU A 144 25.26 -4.96 22.58
C GLU A 144 26.06 -4.20 21.53
N ASN A 145 27.09 -3.47 21.94
CA ASN A 145 27.93 -2.66 21.05
C ASN A 145 27.13 -1.69 20.16
N GLY A 146 26.08 -1.07 20.71
CA GLY A 146 25.22 -0.12 19.98
C GLY A 146 24.28 -0.78 18.98
N ARG A 147 24.01 -2.08 19.10
CA ARG A 147 23.06 -2.82 18.25
C ARG A 147 22.03 -3.57 19.06
N MET A 148 20.83 -3.67 18.52
CA MET A 148 19.68 -4.39 19.08
C MET A 148 19.49 -5.73 18.34
N ARG A 149 20.39 -6.69 18.59
CA ARG A 149 20.46 -7.95 17.82
C ARG A 149 19.31 -8.92 18.04
N ASP A 150 18.53 -8.73 19.10
CA ASP A 150 17.42 -9.65 19.43
C ASP A 150 16.22 -9.47 18.51
N ILE A 151 16.12 -8.31 17.86
CA ILE A 151 15.03 -7.90 16.97
C ILE A 151 15.48 -7.85 15.49
N GLU A 152 16.78 -8.00 15.23
CA GLU A 152 17.30 -8.10 13.87
C GLU A 152 16.88 -9.43 13.24
N ASP A 153 16.60 -9.40 11.94
CA ASP A 153 16.10 -10.49 11.10
C ASP A 153 14.64 -10.91 11.35
N GLU A 154 13.96 -10.29 12.31
CA GLU A 154 12.52 -10.46 12.51
C GLU A 154 11.70 -9.87 11.36
N GLU A 155 10.63 -10.56 10.98
CA GLU A 155 9.71 -10.17 9.91
C GLU A 155 8.43 -9.53 10.47
N PHE A 156 7.92 -8.54 9.76
CA PHE A 156 6.65 -7.88 10.07
C PHE A 156 6.06 -7.29 8.79
N GLU A 157 4.73 -7.25 8.72
CA GLU A 157 3.96 -6.70 7.61
C GLU A 157 3.74 -5.19 7.81
N MET A 158 4.07 -4.39 6.80
CA MET A 158 3.77 -2.95 6.72
C MET A 158 3.05 -2.66 5.40
N LEU A 159 1.87 -2.03 5.47
CA LEU A 159 1.11 -1.58 4.28
C LEU A 159 0.88 -2.69 3.24
N GLY A 160 0.68 -3.93 3.70
CA GLY A 160 0.43 -5.12 2.86
C GLY A 160 1.68 -5.80 2.32
N ASP A 161 2.88 -5.30 2.62
CA ASP A 161 4.16 -5.86 2.21
C ASP A 161 4.94 -6.40 3.43
N VAL A 162 5.67 -7.50 3.25
CA VAL A 162 6.51 -8.10 4.31
C VAL A 162 7.90 -7.48 4.29
N TYR A 163 8.37 -7.06 5.47
CA TYR A 163 9.70 -6.51 5.70
C TYR A 163 10.44 -7.27 6.80
N SER A 164 11.75 -7.39 6.64
CA SER A 164 12.66 -7.86 7.68
C SER A 164 13.42 -6.67 8.29
N LEU A 165 13.55 -6.61 9.62
CA LEU A 165 14.39 -5.62 10.30
C LEU A 165 15.86 -6.03 10.15
N VAL A 166 16.53 -5.50 9.13
CA VAL A 166 17.89 -5.93 8.78
C VAL A 166 18.98 -5.29 9.63
N GLU A 167 18.67 -4.17 10.29
CA GLU A 167 19.60 -3.46 11.14
C GLU A 167 18.88 -2.57 12.16
N ALA A 168 19.29 -2.68 13.42
CA ALA A 168 18.81 -1.82 14.50
C ALA A 168 20.01 -1.28 15.28
N ARG A 169 20.36 -0.02 15.04
CA ARG A 169 21.47 0.69 15.71
C ARG A 169 20.94 1.66 16.74
N VAL A 170 21.62 1.75 17.88
CA VAL A 170 21.31 2.71 18.94
C VAL A 170 22.59 3.27 19.55
N ASP A 171 22.59 4.57 19.84
CA ASP A 171 23.60 5.24 20.65
C ASP A 171 22.94 5.82 21.90
N MET A 172 23.10 5.14 23.04
CA MET A 172 22.54 5.56 24.33
C MET A 172 23.15 6.86 24.88
N ASN A 173 24.27 7.35 24.33
CA ASN A 173 24.84 8.61 24.80
C ASN A 173 24.11 9.80 24.18
N THR A 174 23.67 9.65 22.94
CA THR A 174 22.94 10.66 22.18
C THR A 174 21.44 10.38 22.13
N ASN A 175 21.00 9.23 22.63
CA ASN A 175 19.66 8.68 22.49
C ASN A 175 19.21 8.56 21.02
N ARG A 176 20.15 8.36 20.10
CA ARG A 176 19.85 8.21 18.67
C ARG A 176 19.53 6.76 18.37
N ILE A 177 18.47 6.50 17.60
CA ILE A 177 18.09 5.17 17.13
C ILE A 177 17.87 5.17 15.62
N VAL A 178 18.32 4.11 14.95
CA VAL A 178 18.14 3.88 13.52
C VAL A 178 17.65 2.45 13.31
N LEU A 179 16.49 2.32 12.67
CA LEU A 179 15.88 1.05 12.29
C LEU A 179 15.85 0.97 10.77
N ARG A 180 16.42 -0.09 10.19
CA ARG A 180 16.42 -0.31 8.75
C ARG A 180 15.70 -1.60 8.41
N PHE A 181 14.67 -1.47 7.60
CA PHE A 181 13.81 -2.52 7.11
C PHE A 181 14.12 -2.81 5.67
N PHE A 182 13.97 -4.07 5.26
CA PHE A 182 14.18 -4.50 3.89
C PHE A 182 13.09 -5.50 3.48
N GLY A 183 12.44 -5.25 2.35
CA GLY A 183 11.31 -6.05 1.87
C GLY A 183 11.06 -5.87 0.38
N GLY A 184 9.87 -6.28 -0.08
CA GLY A 184 9.46 -6.26 -1.50
C GLY A 184 9.54 -4.89 -2.20
N PHE A 185 9.51 -3.79 -1.44
CA PHE A 185 9.64 -2.40 -1.93
C PHE A 185 11.09 -1.85 -1.88
N GLY A 186 12.03 -2.60 -1.30
CA GLY A 186 13.40 -2.17 -1.07
C GLY A 186 13.70 -1.86 0.39
N ALA A 187 14.62 -0.93 0.64
CA ALA A 187 15.09 -0.57 1.98
C ALA A 187 14.37 0.67 2.53
N ILE A 188 13.86 0.61 3.75
CA ILE A 188 13.29 1.76 4.47
C ILE A 188 14.09 1.95 5.75
N GLU A 189 14.67 3.13 5.95
CA GLU A 189 15.39 3.51 7.17
C GLU A 189 14.58 4.57 7.91
N PHE A 190 14.32 4.34 9.20
CA PHE A 190 13.76 5.30 10.13
C PHE A 190 14.80 5.67 11.17
N GLU A 191 15.01 6.96 11.36
CA GLU A 191 15.98 7.56 12.26
C GLU A 191 15.28 8.56 13.17
N ASP A 192 15.48 8.38 14.48
CA ASP A 192 15.15 9.36 15.49
C ASP A 192 16.44 9.77 16.19
N THR A 193 16.73 11.07 16.21
CA THR A 193 17.93 11.62 16.83
C THR A 193 17.89 11.58 18.36
N ASN A 194 16.70 11.44 18.97
CA ASN A 194 16.51 11.40 20.40
C ASN A 194 15.21 10.70 20.81
N TYR A 195 15.21 9.36 20.90
CA TYR A 195 14.02 8.55 21.24
C TYR A 195 13.43 8.78 22.64
N MET A 196 14.11 9.57 23.49
CA MET A 196 13.68 9.91 24.84
C MET A 196 12.81 11.18 24.88
N ASP A 197 12.78 11.97 23.80
CA ASP A 197 11.87 13.10 23.70
C ASP A 197 10.56 12.72 22.97
N ASP A 198 9.63 13.66 22.92
CA ASP A 198 8.37 13.48 22.18
C ASP A 198 8.30 14.37 20.94
N ASN A 199 9.46 14.69 20.37
CA ASN A 199 9.56 15.48 19.15
C ASN A 199 9.68 14.56 17.93
N TYR A 200 9.34 15.09 16.77
CA TYR A 200 9.68 14.42 15.53
C TYR A 200 11.06 14.87 15.07
N ASN A 201 11.82 13.94 14.50
CA ASN A 201 13.03 14.20 13.76
C ASN A 201 12.70 14.48 12.29
N ASP A 202 12.98 15.70 11.82
CA ASP A 202 12.81 16.08 10.41
C ASP A 202 13.83 15.36 9.53
N PHE A 203 13.42 14.96 8.31
CA PHE A 203 14.22 14.15 7.41
C PHE A 203 14.71 12.83 8.04
N GLY A 204 13.93 12.29 8.99
CA GLY A 204 14.25 11.06 9.70
C GLY A 204 14.02 9.79 8.90
N ALA A 205 13.71 9.88 7.60
CA ALA A 205 13.42 8.71 6.78
C ALA A 205 14.27 8.66 5.51
N LYS A 206 14.75 7.46 5.16
CA LYS A 206 15.32 7.17 3.85
C LYS A 206 14.61 5.99 3.22
N VAL A 207 14.33 6.09 1.93
CA VAL A 207 13.86 4.96 1.14
C VAL A 207 14.88 4.71 0.04
N ASN A 208 15.37 3.47 -0.02
CA ASN A 208 16.42 3.06 -0.93
C ASN A 208 17.65 3.96 -0.83
N GLY A 209 18.04 4.34 0.40
CA GLY A 209 19.20 5.20 0.64
C GLY A 209 19.05 6.67 0.23
N LYS A 210 17.88 7.09 -0.30
CA LYS A 210 17.56 8.48 -0.59
C LYS A 210 16.76 9.09 0.55
N ASP A 211 17.15 10.29 0.99
CA ASP A 211 16.40 11.04 1.99
C ASP A 211 14.99 11.36 1.48
N ILE A 212 14.01 11.15 2.35
CA ILE A 212 12.61 11.49 2.13
C ILE A 212 12.28 12.66 3.02
N ASP A 213 11.54 13.61 2.47
CA ASP A 213 10.98 14.72 3.25
C ASP A 213 9.83 14.24 4.13
N ALA A 214 10.22 13.63 5.24
CA ALA A 214 9.32 13.04 6.20
C ALA A 214 9.90 13.14 7.60
N ARG A 215 8.99 13.14 8.56
CA ARG A 215 9.29 13.30 9.98
C ARG A 215 9.10 11.97 10.70
N VAL A 216 10.06 11.57 11.50
CA VAL A 216 10.06 10.28 12.20
C VAL A 216 10.13 10.50 13.70
N LYS A 217 9.35 9.72 14.46
CA LYS A 217 9.43 9.64 15.91
C LYS A 217 9.41 8.18 16.34
N ILE A 218 10.38 7.79 17.15
CA ILE A 218 10.49 6.45 17.72
C ILE A 218 10.46 6.59 19.24
N ARG A 219 9.37 6.14 19.85
CA ARG A 219 9.24 6.17 21.32
C ARG A 219 9.86 4.92 21.91
N ALA A 220 10.91 5.07 22.71
CA ALA A 220 11.56 3.96 23.38
C ALA A 220 11.94 4.30 24.83
N THR A 221 12.04 3.29 25.69
CA THR A 221 12.59 3.46 27.05
C THR A 221 13.70 2.47 27.32
N GLU A 222 14.64 2.91 28.16
CA GLU A 222 15.75 2.09 28.64
C GLU A 222 15.37 1.43 29.98
N ALA A 223 15.54 0.11 30.06
CA ALA A 223 15.31 -0.64 31.30
C ALA A 223 16.33 -1.77 31.43
N GLY A 224 17.21 -1.69 32.44
CA GLY A 224 18.07 -2.81 32.83
C GLY A 224 19.13 -3.25 31.80
N GLY A 225 19.56 -2.37 30.89
CA GLY A 225 20.49 -2.68 29.79
C GLY A 225 19.79 -3.13 28.49
N GLU A 226 18.47 -3.13 28.50
CA GLU A 226 17.62 -3.36 27.34
C GLU A 226 16.95 -2.05 26.91
N LEU A 227 16.65 -1.95 25.61
CA LEU A 227 15.82 -0.90 25.05
C LEU A 227 14.49 -1.52 24.62
N VAL A 228 13.39 -0.84 24.96
CA VAL A 228 12.02 -1.25 24.62
C VAL A 228 11.39 -0.19 23.74
N ILE A 229 11.09 -0.52 22.49
CA ILE A 229 10.44 0.38 21.52
C ILE A 229 8.92 0.20 21.61
N TYR A 230 8.18 1.29 21.81
CA TYR A 230 6.71 1.26 21.92
C TYR A 230 6.01 1.69 20.65
N SER A 231 6.59 2.58 19.87
CA SER A 231 5.99 3.00 18.60
C SER A 231 7.01 3.53 17.61
N ILE A 232 6.69 3.37 16.34
CA ILE A 232 7.34 4.05 15.21
C ILE A 232 6.28 4.90 14.54
N GLN A 233 6.53 6.20 14.40
CA GLN A 233 5.63 7.15 13.76
C GLN A 233 6.35 7.84 12.60
N TYR A 234 5.69 7.94 11.46
CA TYR A 234 6.19 8.49 10.21
C TYR A 234 5.17 9.47 9.65
N ILE A 235 5.53 10.72 9.43
CA ILE A 235 4.68 11.73 8.76
C ILE A 235 5.33 12.13 7.44
N LEU A 236 4.63 11.90 6.33
CA LEU A 236 5.08 12.37 5.02
C LEU A 236 4.67 13.83 4.82
N ASN A 237 5.64 14.73 4.64
CA ASN A 237 5.36 16.13 4.38
C ASN A 237 4.81 16.33 2.94
N ALA A 238 3.94 17.31 2.78
CA ALA A 238 3.18 17.57 1.55
C ALA A 238 3.93 18.47 0.56
N ASN A 239 5.15 18.09 0.16
CA ASN A 239 5.95 18.89 -0.75
C ASN A 239 5.85 18.41 -2.21
N SER A 240 5.55 19.34 -3.11
CA SER A 240 5.66 19.15 -4.56
C SER A 240 6.91 19.84 -5.11
N PRO A 241 7.39 19.46 -6.30
CA PRO A 241 8.48 20.19 -6.97
C PRO A 241 8.18 21.66 -7.27
N GLN A 242 6.93 22.10 -7.19
CA GLN A 242 6.46 23.42 -7.62
C GLN A 242 5.80 24.26 -6.50
N GLY A 243 5.83 23.78 -5.25
CA GLY A 243 5.19 24.44 -4.11
C GLY A 243 4.24 23.48 -3.40
N ASP A 244 3.04 23.97 -3.08
CA ASP A 244 2.00 23.20 -2.39
C ASP A 244 1.61 21.94 -3.17
N LEU A 245 1.26 20.88 -2.47
CA LEU A 245 0.88 19.61 -3.09
C LEU A 245 -0.59 19.62 -3.49
N GLN A 246 -0.83 19.89 -4.76
CA GLN A 246 -2.16 19.95 -5.36
C GLN A 246 -2.38 18.81 -6.35
N VAL A 247 -3.38 17.97 -6.09
CA VAL A 247 -3.75 16.83 -6.94
C VAL A 247 -4.99 17.19 -7.75
N VAL A 248 -4.84 17.26 -9.08
CA VAL A 248 -5.95 17.53 -10.00
C VAL A 248 -6.88 16.31 -10.15
N PRO A 249 -8.12 16.49 -10.65
CA PRO A 249 -9.07 15.40 -10.81
C PRO A 249 -8.56 14.29 -11.72
N LEU A 250 -8.86 13.04 -11.35
CA LEU A 250 -8.43 11.81 -11.99
C LEU A 250 -6.94 11.50 -11.87
N HIS A 251 -6.25 12.09 -10.89
CA HIS A 251 -4.87 11.78 -10.58
C HIS A 251 -4.67 11.38 -9.12
N CYS A 252 -3.49 10.85 -8.80
CA CYS A 252 -3.13 10.46 -7.44
C CYS A 252 -1.94 11.25 -6.90
N THR A 253 -1.89 11.39 -5.57
CA THR A 253 -0.89 12.16 -4.83
C THR A 253 0.54 11.80 -5.20
N ARG A 254 0.82 10.52 -5.46
CA ARG A 254 2.13 10.04 -5.92
C ARG A 254 2.71 10.82 -7.09
N GLU A 255 1.88 11.26 -8.03
CA GLU A 255 2.31 11.93 -9.26
C GLU A 255 2.83 13.35 -9.01
N PHE A 256 2.37 14.00 -7.94
CA PHE A 256 2.68 15.38 -7.63
C PHE A 256 3.71 15.51 -6.49
N LEU A 257 3.94 14.43 -5.72
CA LEU A 257 4.92 14.43 -4.65
C LEU A 257 6.36 14.62 -5.17
N GLN A 258 7.14 15.45 -4.47
CA GLN A 258 8.58 15.58 -4.71
C GLN A 258 9.34 14.27 -4.46
N TYR A 259 8.88 13.48 -3.48
CA TYR A 259 9.42 12.18 -3.11
C TYR A 259 8.33 11.10 -3.16
N PRO A 260 7.96 10.58 -4.35
CA PRO A 260 6.88 9.61 -4.50
C PRO A 260 7.08 8.29 -3.72
N THR A 261 8.34 7.94 -3.43
CA THR A 261 8.71 6.77 -2.61
C THR A 261 8.37 6.94 -1.13
N GLY A 262 8.08 8.17 -0.68
CA GLY A 262 7.60 8.47 0.67
C GLY A 262 6.21 7.89 0.99
N LEU A 263 5.49 7.36 0.01
CA LEU A 263 4.25 6.60 0.26
C LEU A 263 4.51 5.20 0.85
N LEU A 264 5.78 4.78 1.02
CA LEU A 264 6.24 3.56 1.70
C LEU A 264 5.75 2.21 1.14
N SER A 265 4.86 2.21 0.15
CA SER A 265 4.41 1.04 -0.61
C SER A 265 4.15 1.48 -2.05
N PRO A 266 4.41 0.65 -3.08
CA PRO A 266 4.07 0.98 -4.46
C PRO A 266 2.55 0.96 -4.72
N ASN A 267 1.81 0.27 -3.86
CA ASN A 267 0.38 0.05 -4.01
C ASN A 267 -0.47 1.04 -3.19
N PHE A 268 0.15 1.76 -2.25
CA PHE A 268 -0.50 2.84 -1.51
C PHE A 268 -0.61 4.11 -2.34
N ASP A 269 -1.80 4.70 -2.42
CA ASP A 269 -1.98 6.04 -2.99
C ASP A 269 -3.26 6.71 -2.47
N ILE A 270 -3.32 8.03 -2.62
CA ILE A 270 -4.51 8.84 -2.39
C ILE A 270 -4.87 9.48 -3.74
N CYS A 271 -6.00 9.08 -4.31
CA CYS A 271 -6.42 9.47 -5.65
C CYS A 271 -7.63 10.39 -5.58
N TYR A 272 -7.55 11.54 -6.23
CA TYR A 272 -8.66 12.47 -6.32
C TYR A 272 -9.43 12.24 -7.62
N LYS A 273 -10.71 11.90 -7.53
CA LYS A 273 -11.56 11.66 -8.71
C LYS A 273 -12.15 12.96 -9.27
N GLY A 274 -12.21 14.03 -8.48
CA GLY A 274 -12.93 15.26 -8.80
C GLY A 274 -14.30 15.35 -8.11
N MET A 275 -14.92 16.51 -8.25
CA MET A 275 -16.30 16.80 -7.79
C MET A 275 -17.34 15.90 -8.48
N GLU A 276 -18.36 15.45 -7.75
CA GLU A 276 -19.40 14.59 -8.31
C GLU A 276 -20.34 15.31 -9.30
N GLY A 277 -20.59 14.63 -10.41
CA GLY A 277 -21.33 15.07 -11.59
C GLY A 277 -20.54 14.58 -12.80
N GLU A 278 -21.11 13.76 -13.67
CA GLU A 278 -20.32 13.15 -14.75
C GLU A 278 -19.82 14.23 -15.74
N PRO A 279 -18.50 14.50 -15.85
CA PRO A 279 -18.00 15.19 -17.02
C PRO A 279 -18.16 14.23 -18.20
N ALA A 280 -18.67 14.73 -19.32
CA ALA A 280 -18.65 13.97 -20.56
C ALA A 280 -17.21 13.48 -20.83
N PRO A 281 -17.00 12.28 -21.42
CA PRO A 281 -15.67 11.77 -21.72
C PRO A 281 -14.91 12.80 -22.59
N GLY A 282 -13.84 13.39 -22.04
CA GLY A 282 -13.06 14.45 -22.68
C GLY A 282 -13.30 15.87 -22.17
N ALA A 283 -14.20 16.08 -21.22
CA ALA A 283 -14.43 17.37 -20.58
C ALA A 283 -13.61 17.48 -19.27
N GLN A 284 -12.55 18.28 -19.27
CA GLN A 284 -11.85 18.72 -18.05
C GLN A 284 -12.61 19.84 -17.34
N THR A 285 -13.94 19.73 -17.25
CA THR A 285 -14.79 20.79 -16.71
C THR A 285 -15.58 20.27 -15.52
N ILE A 286 -15.69 21.11 -14.50
CA ILE A 286 -16.53 20.90 -13.31
C ILE A 286 -17.96 20.60 -13.76
N SER A 287 -18.49 19.49 -13.27
CA SER A 287 -19.88 19.09 -13.53
C SER A 287 -20.78 19.63 -12.43
N GLY A 288 -22.00 20.00 -12.80
CA GLY A 288 -22.97 20.57 -11.87
C GLY A 288 -24.22 21.08 -12.57
N ASN A 289 -25.12 21.67 -11.78
CA ASN A 289 -26.28 22.36 -12.31
C ASN A 289 -25.89 23.68 -12.94
N GLU A 290 -26.51 23.97 -14.08
CA GLU A 290 -26.11 25.10 -14.88
C GLU A 290 -27.16 26.21 -14.85
N VAL A 291 -26.71 27.41 -14.54
CA VAL A 291 -27.43 28.66 -14.79
C VAL A 291 -26.74 29.33 -15.98
N ARG A 292 -27.49 29.61 -17.05
CA ARG A 292 -26.96 30.29 -18.25
C ARG A 292 -27.64 31.63 -18.43
N VAL A 293 -26.87 32.71 -18.42
CA VAL A 293 -27.31 34.03 -18.84
C VAL A 293 -26.89 34.20 -20.29
N GLN A 294 -27.86 34.30 -21.19
CA GLN A 294 -27.59 34.33 -22.62
C GLN A 294 -28.32 35.49 -23.29
N PRO A 295 -27.65 36.18 -24.23
CA PRO A 295 -28.30 37.18 -25.04
C PRO A 295 -29.24 36.50 -26.04
N SER A 296 -30.28 37.20 -26.45
CA SER A 296 -31.21 36.80 -27.50
C SER A 296 -31.27 37.92 -28.54
N GLY A 297 -30.25 37.99 -29.39
CA GLY A 297 -29.97 39.18 -30.18
C GLY A 297 -29.22 40.22 -29.34
N ASP A 298 -29.27 41.48 -29.76
CA ASP A 298 -28.47 42.56 -29.15
C ASP A 298 -29.31 43.42 -28.17
N ASP A 299 -30.55 43.01 -27.88
CA ASP A 299 -31.53 43.81 -27.12
C ASP A 299 -32.21 43.08 -25.96
N GLU A 300 -32.05 41.75 -25.82
CA GLU A 300 -32.68 40.93 -24.79
C GLU A 300 -31.69 39.98 -24.10
N TYR A 301 -31.84 39.78 -22.78
CA TYR A 301 -31.22 38.69 -22.02
C TYR A 301 -32.26 37.72 -21.47
N ARG A 302 -31.88 36.44 -21.44
CA ARG A 302 -32.65 35.37 -20.78
C ARG A 302 -31.76 34.55 -19.85
N ILE A 303 -32.35 34.06 -18.76
CA ILE A 303 -31.71 33.10 -17.85
C ILE A 303 -32.30 31.71 -18.09
N TYR A 304 -31.45 30.74 -18.37
CA TYR A 304 -31.76 29.33 -18.19
C TYR A 304 -31.41 28.93 -16.76
N ALA A 305 -32.35 28.32 -16.04
CA ALA A 305 -32.11 27.74 -14.73
C ALA A 305 -33.08 26.57 -14.46
N GLN A 306 -32.69 25.68 -13.55
CA GLN A 306 -33.52 24.57 -13.11
C GLN A 306 -33.97 24.79 -11.66
N ASN A 307 -35.27 24.68 -11.37
CA ASN A 307 -35.79 24.80 -10.01
C ASN A 307 -35.52 23.53 -9.19
N THR A 308 -35.73 23.58 -7.86
CA THR A 308 -35.52 22.43 -6.94
C THR A 308 -36.32 21.16 -7.27
N ARG A 309 -37.30 21.22 -8.18
CA ARG A 309 -38.09 20.07 -8.68
C ARG A 309 -37.56 19.50 -10.00
N GLY A 310 -36.45 20.02 -10.51
CA GLY A 310 -35.86 19.60 -11.78
C GLY A 310 -36.54 20.19 -13.02
N GLN A 311 -37.46 21.15 -12.87
CA GLN A 311 -38.11 21.80 -14.02
C GLN A 311 -37.19 22.90 -14.57
N GLN A 312 -37.11 22.97 -15.90
CA GLN A 312 -36.24 23.89 -16.61
C GLN A 312 -37.00 25.14 -17.03
N TYR A 313 -36.41 26.30 -16.78
CA TYR A 313 -36.99 27.60 -17.07
C TYR A 313 -36.06 28.41 -17.98
N TRP A 314 -36.64 28.99 -19.04
CA TRP A 314 -36.03 30.07 -19.81
C TRP A 314 -36.72 31.38 -19.42
N ILE A 315 -36.18 32.04 -18.41
CA ILE A 315 -36.71 33.26 -17.80
C ILE A 315 -36.32 34.46 -18.67
N PRO A 316 -37.27 35.23 -19.23
CA PRO A 316 -36.97 36.49 -19.91
C PRO A 316 -36.53 37.51 -18.87
N LEU A 317 -35.23 37.83 -18.83
CA LEU A 317 -34.63 38.60 -17.75
C LEU A 317 -34.75 40.10 -18.02
N ALA A 318 -34.22 40.57 -19.14
CA ALA A 318 -34.07 41.99 -19.40
C ALA A 318 -34.18 42.33 -20.89
N GLN A 319 -34.67 43.54 -21.18
CA GLN A 319 -34.77 44.10 -22.53
C GLN A 319 -34.38 45.59 -22.55
N LEU A 320 -33.75 46.06 -23.63
CA LEU A 320 -33.53 47.49 -23.89
C LEU A 320 -34.86 48.29 -23.93
N PRO A 321 -34.92 49.52 -23.39
CA PRO A 321 -33.82 50.32 -22.84
C PRO A 321 -33.58 50.13 -21.32
N GLY A 322 -34.11 49.07 -20.70
CA GLY A 322 -34.05 48.87 -19.25
C GLY A 322 -35.38 48.41 -18.65
N MET A 323 -35.86 47.24 -19.08
CA MET A 323 -37.10 46.61 -18.59
C MET A 323 -36.80 45.18 -18.17
N TYR A 324 -37.34 44.72 -17.03
CA TYR A 324 -37.34 43.29 -16.71
C TYR A 324 -38.40 42.58 -17.54
N GLY A 325 -38.04 41.48 -18.22
CA GLY A 325 -38.91 40.76 -19.13
C GLY A 325 -38.54 40.94 -20.61
N ASN A 326 -39.50 40.72 -21.51
CA ASN A 326 -39.25 40.85 -22.94
C ASN A 326 -40.50 41.12 -23.79
N LYS A 327 -40.29 41.62 -25.01
CA LYS A 327 -41.35 41.96 -25.98
C LYS A 327 -42.44 42.84 -25.38
N GLY A 328 -42.05 43.79 -24.52
CA GLY A 328 -42.96 44.68 -23.80
C GLY A 328 -43.80 44.03 -22.70
N ARG A 329 -43.48 42.79 -22.30
CA ARG A 329 -44.08 42.07 -21.17
C ARG A 329 -43.12 42.09 -20.00
N ASN A 330 -43.60 42.50 -18.83
CA ASN A 330 -42.76 42.62 -17.66
C ASN A 330 -42.50 41.26 -17.01
N LEU A 331 -41.35 41.08 -16.37
CA LEU A 331 -41.12 40.03 -15.38
C LEU A 331 -41.29 40.62 -13.98
N VAL A 332 -42.29 40.14 -13.24
CA VAL A 332 -42.65 40.62 -11.90
C VAL A 332 -42.25 39.59 -10.85
N PHE A 333 -41.29 39.94 -10.00
CA PHE A 333 -40.81 39.09 -8.90
C PHE A 333 -40.98 39.75 -7.53
N VAL A 334 -41.53 40.97 -7.49
CA VAL A 334 -41.89 41.67 -6.25
C VAL A 334 -43.41 41.81 -6.22
N GLU A 335 -44.00 41.43 -5.10
CA GLU A 335 -45.44 41.51 -4.88
C GLU A 335 -45.96 42.95 -5.05
N ALA A 336 -47.25 43.05 -5.32
CA ALA A 336 -47.94 44.32 -5.21
C ALA A 336 -47.81 44.87 -3.77
N PRO A 337 -47.77 46.20 -3.58
CA PRO A 337 -47.70 46.80 -2.25
C PRO A 337 -48.96 46.55 -1.41
N ASN A 338 -50.08 46.19 -2.06
CA ASN A 338 -51.31 45.70 -1.44
C ASN A 338 -52.28 45.17 -2.52
N ASP A 339 -53.34 44.49 -2.09
CA ASP A 339 -54.42 43.95 -2.93
C ASP A 339 -55.08 44.96 -3.89
N ALA A 340 -55.07 46.26 -3.57
CA ALA A 340 -55.75 47.29 -4.36
C ALA A 340 -54.82 47.94 -5.41
N ALA A 341 -53.55 47.55 -5.46
CA ALA A 341 -52.54 48.10 -6.36
C ALA A 341 -51.86 46.98 -7.18
N PRO A 342 -52.61 46.29 -8.05
CA PRO A 342 -52.07 45.18 -8.85
C PRO A 342 -50.92 45.64 -9.75
N ASN A 343 -49.89 44.80 -9.88
CA ASN A 343 -48.67 45.10 -10.63
C ASN A 343 -48.34 44.05 -11.71
N ILE A 344 -49.15 43.00 -11.88
CA ILE A 344 -48.99 41.98 -12.92
C ILE A 344 -50.11 42.15 -13.95
N ASN A 345 -49.78 42.61 -15.16
CA ASN A 345 -50.77 42.79 -16.23
C ASN A 345 -50.96 41.52 -17.06
N LEU A 346 -52.01 41.52 -17.88
CA LEU A 346 -52.18 40.49 -18.91
C LEU A 346 -50.95 40.45 -19.84
N GLY A 347 -50.42 39.26 -20.05
CA GLY A 347 -49.21 39.00 -20.80
C GLY A 347 -47.93 39.03 -19.97
N ASP A 348 -47.92 39.64 -18.78
CA ASP A 348 -46.72 39.72 -17.94
C ASP A 348 -46.32 38.33 -17.40
N TYR A 349 -45.01 38.16 -17.22
CA TYR A 349 -44.43 37.04 -16.50
C TYR A 349 -44.35 37.38 -15.01
N PHE A 350 -44.44 36.38 -14.16
CA PHE A 350 -44.26 36.55 -12.73
C PHE A 350 -43.61 35.32 -12.10
N MET A 351 -42.86 35.54 -11.03
CA MET A 351 -42.21 34.50 -10.25
C MET A 351 -42.99 34.21 -8.97
N VAL A 352 -43.07 32.94 -8.59
CA VAL A 352 -43.66 32.53 -7.31
C VAL A 352 -42.76 31.53 -6.59
N ASN A 353 -42.75 31.60 -5.26
CA ASN A 353 -41.96 30.77 -4.36
C ASN A 353 -42.86 30.04 -3.38
N SER A 354 -42.78 28.71 -3.29
CA SER A 354 -43.59 27.98 -2.29
C SER A 354 -43.15 28.29 -0.85
N LYS A 355 -41.88 28.65 -0.67
CA LYS A 355 -41.26 29.16 0.56
C LYS A 355 -40.13 30.11 0.19
N ASN A 356 -39.84 31.08 1.05
CA ASN A 356 -38.75 32.02 0.85
C ASN A 356 -37.43 31.55 1.51
N ASP A 357 -37.11 30.25 1.38
CA ASP A 357 -35.88 29.64 1.88
C ASP A 357 -35.35 28.57 0.89
N ILE A 358 -34.19 27.96 1.16
CA ILE A 358 -33.55 26.97 0.25
C ILE A 358 -34.41 25.74 -0.07
N SER A 359 -35.42 25.44 0.75
CA SER A 359 -36.32 24.31 0.56
C SER A 359 -37.55 24.67 -0.29
N GLY A 360 -37.69 25.94 -0.67
CA GLY A 360 -38.72 26.42 -1.56
C GLY A 360 -38.58 25.88 -2.98
N SER A 361 -39.70 25.79 -3.67
CA SER A 361 -39.76 25.57 -5.12
C SER A 361 -40.18 26.87 -5.79
N SER A 362 -39.41 27.30 -6.78
CA SER A 362 -39.71 28.47 -7.59
C SER A 362 -40.33 28.09 -8.92
N HIS A 363 -41.27 28.89 -9.38
CA HIS A 363 -41.90 28.75 -10.70
C HIS A 363 -42.02 30.12 -11.36
N VAL A 364 -41.88 30.15 -12.69
CA VAL A 364 -42.11 31.36 -13.48
C VAL A 364 -43.27 31.10 -14.43
N LEU A 365 -44.30 31.93 -14.34
CA LEU A 365 -45.52 31.79 -15.11
C LEU A 365 -45.79 33.06 -15.93
N ARG A 366 -46.59 32.94 -16.99
CA ARG A 366 -47.20 34.06 -17.71
C ARG A 366 -48.68 34.12 -17.37
N TYR A 367 -49.18 35.32 -17.04
CA TYR A 367 -50.61 35.56 -16.93
C TYR A 367 -51.20 35.77 -18.32
N ASP A 368 -51.86 34.74 -18.87
CA ASP A 368 -52.18 34.68 -20.30
C ASP A 368 -53.44 35.47 -20.67
N ARG A 369 -54.56 35.16 -20.00
CA ARG A 369 -55.86 35.78 -20.27
C ARG A 369 -56.80 35.66 -19.08
N PHE A 370 -57.83 36.51 -19.06
CA PHE A 370 -58.92 36.45 -18.08
C PHE A 370 -60.26 36.69 -18.75
N GLU A 371 -61.11 35.66 -18.74
CA GLU A 371 -62.40 35.66 -19.42
C GLU A 371 -63.39 34.82 -18.63
N GLN A 372 -64.66 35.24 -18.57
CA GLN A 372 -65.73 34.48 -17.90
C GLN A 372 -65.40 34.11 -16.44
N ASN A 373 -64.69 34.98 -15.71
CA ASN A 373 -64.20 34.76 -14.34
C ASN A 373 -63.26 33.55 -14.20
N ILE A 374 -62.54 33.22 -15.28
CA ILE A 374 -61.47 32.23 -15.29
C ILE A 374 -60.17 32.93 -15.68
N ALA A 375 -59.19 32.89 -14.79
CA ALA A 375 -57.82 33.31 -15.05
C ALA A 375 -57.00 32.14 -15.60
N TYR A 376 -56.23 32.39 -16.65
CA TYR A 376 -55.38 31.40 -17.31
C TYR A 376 -53.91 31.76 -17.12
N PHE A 377 -53.12 30.77 -16.73
CA PHE A 377 -51.69 30.91 -16.46
C PHE A 377 -50.92 29.86 -17.27
N GLU A 378 -49.82 30.26 -17.88
CA GLU A 378 -48.90 29.37 -18.58
C GLU A 378 -47.60 29.30 -17.76
N ASP A 379 -47.29 28.13 -17.19
CA ASP A 379 -46.00 27.86 -16.59
C ASP A 379 -44.96 27.77 -17.71
N LEU A 380 -43.85 28.51 -17.59
CA LEU A 380 -42.80 28.49 -18.62
C LEU A 380 -42.09 27.14 -18.71
N ALA A 381 -42.30 26.23 -17.75
CA ALA A 381 -41.90 24.82 -17.85
C ALA A 381 -42.84 23.96 -18.74
N GLY A 382 -43.95 24.51 -19.24
CA GLY A 382 -44.83 23.91 -20.25
C GLY A 382 -46.27 23.57 -19.78
N ASP A 383 -46.60 23.77 -18.50
CA ASP A 383 -47.94 23.50 -17.97
C ASP A 383 -48.90 24.69 -18.20
N VAL A 384 -50.19 24.41 -18.37
CA VAL A 384 -51.23 25.45 -18.39
C VAL A 384 -52.20 25.23 -17.23
N ARG A 385 -52.49 26.30 -16.49
CA ARG A 385 -53.38 26.29 -15.32
C ARG A 385 -54.54 27.25 -15.52
N LYS A 386 -55.70 26.87 -14.97
CA LYS A 386 -56.91 27.69 -14.98
C LYS A 386 -57.46 27.80 -13.57
N VAL A 387 -57.84 29.01 -13.17
CA VAL A 387 -58.37 29.29 -11.83
C VAL A 387 -59.70 30.01 -11.98
N THR A 388 -60.74 29.48 -11.34
CA THR A 388 -62.03 30.17 -11.21
C THR A 388 -61.90 31.23 -10.12
N VAL A 389 -62.26 32.47 -10.45
CA VAL A 389 -62.21 33.64 -9.57
C VAL A 389 -63.60 33.86 -8.96
N ASP A 390 -63.63 34.16 -7.66
CA ASP A 390 -64.87 34.52 -6.96
C ASP A 390 -65.42 35.84 -7.49
N GLN A 391 -66.70 35.86 -7.87
CA GLN A 391 -67.31 37.01 -8.53
C GLN A 391 -67.61 38.17 -7.57
N GLY A 392 -67.70 37.91 -6.26
CA GLY A 392 -67.98 38.91 -5.24
C GLY A 392 -66.72 39.61 -4.74
N THR A 393 -65.65 38.84 -4.53
CA THR A 393 -64.37 39.36 -4.00
C THR A 393 -63.33 39.67 -5.08
N MET A 394 -63.50 39.13 -6.29
CA MET A 394 -62.50 39.12 -7.37
C MET A 394 -61.20 38.41 -6.98
N GLU A 395 -61.28 37.43 -6.08
CA GLU A 395 -60.12 36.67 -5.59
C GLU A 395 -60.06 35.26 -6.16
N GLY A 396 -58.85 34.74 -6.32
CA GLY A 396 -58.57 33.37 -6.71
C GLY A 396 -57.36 32.82 -5.98
N ALA A 397 -57.19 31.49 -6.05
CA ALA A 397 -56.03 30.79 -5.51
C ALA A 397 -55.40 29.94 -6.62
N LEU A 398 -54.15 30.24 -6.93
CA LEU A 398 -53.36 29.52 -7.92
C LEU A 398 -52.53 28.44 -7.21
N PHE A 399 -52.68 27.19 -7.65
CA PHE A 399 -51.90 26.06 -7.14
C PHE A 399 -50.77 25.74 -8.12
N VAL A 400 -49.52 25.88 -7.70
CA VAL A 400 -48.32 25.54 -8.49
C VAL A 400 -47.31 24.86 -7.58
N GLY A 401 -46.79 23.70 -8.00
CA GLY A 401 -45.93 22.88 -7.16
C GLY A 401 -46.60 22.56 -5.82
N ASP A 402 -45.95 22.95 -4.72
CA ASP A 402 -46.46 22.79 -3.34
C ASP A 402 -47.01 24.10 -2.75
N GLY A 403 -47.02 25.20 -3.53
CA GLY A 403 -47.49 26.52 -3.12
C GLY A 403 -48.95 26.77 -3.46
N THR A 404 -49.60 27.64 -2.67
CA THR A 404 -50.98 28.09 -2.91
C THR A 404 -51.03 29.61 -2.87
N TYR A 405 -50.97 30.22 -4.05
CA TYR A 405 -50.78 31.65 -4.22
C TYR A 405 -52.12 32.35 -4.33
N ARG A 406 -52.48 33.14 -3.31
CA ARG A 406 -53.65 33.99 -3.36
C ARG A 406 -53.41 35.13 -4.34
N PHE A 407 -54.40 35.45 -5.17
CA PHE A 407 -54.39 36.65 -5.99
C PHE A 407 -55.74 37.34 -6.04
N LYS A 408 -55.71 38.64 -6.35
CA LYS A 408 -56.89 39.48 -6.56
C LYS A 408 -56.82 40.20 -7.89
N ILE A 409 -57.91 40.13 -8.65
CA ILE A 409 -58.06 40.84 -9.92
C ILE A 409 -58.49 42.28 -9.62
N GLY A 410 -57.69 43.24 -10.07
CA GLY A 410 -57.97 44.68 -9.96
C GLY A 410 -58.35 45.32 -11.29
N ALA A 411 -58.16 46.65 -11.37
CA ALA A 411 -58.48 47.41 -12.57
C ALA A 411 -57.68 46.94 -13.80
N GLY A 412 -58.29 46.97 -14.98
CA GLY A 412 -57.64 46.54 -16.22
C GLY A 412 -57.35 45.03 -16.29
N ASN A 413 -57.98 44.23 -15.42
CA ASN A 413 -57.77 42.79 -15.26
C ASN A 413 -56.35 42.41 -14.76
N ALA A 414 -55.55 43.38 -14.28
CA ALA A 414 -54.27 43.12 -13.64
C ALA A 414 -54.45 42.40 -12.30
N ILE A 415 -53.45 41.65 -11.87
CA ILE A 415 -53.48 40.90 -10.60
C ILE A 415 -52.47 41.41 -9.59
N ALA A 416 -52.90 41.44 -8.33
CA ALA A 416 -52.04 41.50 -7.16
C ALA A 416 -51.94 40.07 -6.61
N MET A 417 -50.74 39.54 -6.38
CA MET A 417 -50.53 38.15 -5.96
C MET A 417 -49.58 38.08 -4.77
N ASP A 418 -49.85 37.14 -3.86
CA ASP A 418 -48.90 36.68 -2.84
C ASP A 418 -47.89 35.78 -3.55
N GLN A 419 -46.73 36.33 -3.90
CA GLN A 419 -45.72 35.64 -4.70
C GLN A 419 -44.75 34.85 -3.82
N THR A 420 -44.61 35.22 -2.54
CA THR A 420 -43.72 34.58 -1.58
C THR A 420 -44.39 33.45 -0.77
N ASN A 421 -45.71 33.29 -0.92
CA ASN A 421 -46.55 32.30 -0.23
C ASN A 421 -46.49 32.45 1.30
N ASP A 422 -46.37 33.69 1.78
CA ASP A 422 -46.33 34.02 3.21
C ASP A 422 -47.72 34.39 3.79
N GLY A 423 -48.75 34.42 2.92
CA GLY A 423 -50.12 34.74 3.25
C GLY A 423 -50.47 36.23 3.13
N SER A 424 -49.53 37.07 2.71
CA SER A 424 -49.71 38.52 2.57
C SER A 424 -49.37 39.00 1.15
N ILE A 425 -49.93 40.16 0.77
CA ILE A 425 -49.54 40.88 -0.45
C ILE A 425 -49.05 42.23 0.02
N ASN A 426 -47.73 42.37 0.20
CA ASN A 426 -47.16 43.53 0.90
C ASN A 426 -45.82 44.02 0.32
N GLY A 427 -45.49 43.61 -0.90
CA GLY A 427 -44.22 43.96 -1.54
C GLY A 427 -43.08 42.99 -1.23
N GLY A 428 -43.37 41.76 -0.78
CA GLY A 428 -42.38 40.70 -0.64
C GLY A 428 -41.71 40.34 -1.98
N GLU A 429 -40.45 39.94 -1.94
CA GLU A 429 -39.68 39.55 -3.13
C GLU A 429 -39.54 38.03 -3.23
N ALA A 430 -39.90 37.50 -4.39
CA ALA A 430 -39.71 36.13 -4.81
C ALA A 430 -38.31 35.97 -5.46
N ARG A 431 -37.55 34.97 -5.00
CA ARG A 431 -36.20 34.65 -5.50
C ARG A 431 -36.19 33.29 -6.15
N PHE A 432 -35.48 33.13 -7.26
CA PHE A 432 -35.47 31.83 -7.94
C PHE A 432 -34.53 30.85 -7.23
N VAL A 433 -35.09 29.81 -6.61
CA VAL A 433 -34.32 28.77 -5.92
C VAL A 433 -33.93 27.70 -6.95
N VAL A 434 -32.64 27.61 -7.23
CA VAL A 434 -32.10 26.61 -8.15
C VAL A 434 -31.87 25.27 -7.43
N VAL A 435 -31.73 24.20 -8.20
CA VAL A 435 -31.35 22.89 -7.64
C VAL A 435 -30.04 23.01 -6.84
N GLY A 436 -30.02 22.46 -5.63
CA GLY A 436 -28.93 22.63 -4.66
C GLY A 436 -29.26 23.66 -3.57
N GLY A 437 -30.31 24.48 -3.74
CA GLY A 437 -30.78 25.41 -2.71
C GLY A 437 -30.15 26.81 -2.78
N HIS A 438 -29.32 27.08 -3.78
CA HIS A 438 -28.85 28.44 -4.08
C HIS A 438 -30.00 29.32 -4.58
N MET A 439 -29.91 30.62 -4.35
CA MET A 439 -30.99 31.55 -4.68
C MET A 439 -30.47 32.61 -5.65
N LEU A 440 -31.20 32.81 -6.76
CA LEU A 440 -31.00 33.94 -7.67
C LEU A 440 -31.96 35.06 -7.27
N ASP A 441 -31.39 36.14 -6.77
CA ASP A 441 -32.08 37.40 -6.54
C ASP A 441 -31.89 38.28 -7.80
N LEU A 442 -33.00 38.68 -8.45
CA LEU A 442 -32.95 39.29 -9.79
C LEU A 442 -32.81 40.81 -9.76
N GLY A 443 -32.82 41.45 -8.58
CA GLY A 443 -32.73 42.90 -8.51
C GLY A 443 -32.67 43.46 -7.08
N PRO A 444 -32.98 44.75 -6.91
CA PRO A 444 -33.30 45.75 -7.93
C PRO A 444 -32.09 46.19 -8.76
N GLY A 445 -32.32 46.99 -9.82
CA GLY A 445 -31.25 47.68 -10.55
C GLY A 445 -30.55 46.89 -11.65
N PHE A 446 -31.10 45.75 -12.05
CA PHE A 446 -30.53 44.81 -13.03
C PHE A 446 -29.19 44.21 -12.62
N THR A 447 -28.92 44.23 -11.31
CA THR A 447 -27.87 43.44 -10.67
C THR A 447 -28.51 42.15 -10.18
N VAL A 448 -28.06 41.02 -10.73
CA VAL A 448 -28.48 39.69 -10.28
C VAL A 448 -27.49 39.22 -9.23
N THR A 449 -27.99 38.80 -8.07
CA THR A 449 -27.19 38.24 -6.97
C THR A 449 -27.45 36.74 -6.86
N LEU A 450 -26.38 35.94 -6.96
CA LEU A 450 -26.38 34.53 -6.57
C LEU A 450 -26.01 34.44 -5.09
N ILE A 451 -26.92 33.92 -4.29
CA ILE A 451 -26.76 33.69 -2.87
C ILE A 451 -26.53 32.20 -2.64
N THR A 452 -25.40 31.87 -2.03
CA THR A 452 -25.01 30.52 -1.62
C THR A 452 -25.06 30.43 -0.10
N PRO A 453 -26.10 29.81 0.46
CA PRO A 453 -26.31 29.81 1.90
C PRO A 453 -25.26 29.00 2.64
N ARG A 454 -24.72 29.56 3.73
CA ARG A 454 -23.70 28.92 4.58
C ARG A 454 -24.11 27.55 5.08
N ARG A 455 -25.40 27.34 5.32
CA ARG A 455 -25.94 26.08 5.85
C ARG A 455 -25.86 24.90 4.87
N LEU A 456 -25.39 25.15 3.64
CA LEU A 456 -25.03 24.11 2.71
C LEU A 456 -23.60 23.57 2.97
N PHE A 457 -22.83 24.19 3.87
CA PHE A 457 -21.43 23.88 4.16
C PHE A 457 -21.18 23.91 5.68
N ASP A 458 -20.60 22.84 6.23
CA ASP A 458 -20.48 22.67 7.68
C ASP A 458 -19.52 23.67 8.35
N GLU A 459 -18.51 24.16 7.62
CA GLU A 459 -17.51 25.11 8.14
C GLU A 459 -17.81 26.59 7.82
N ALA A 460 -18.87 26.88 7.05
CA ALA A 460 -19.14 28.23 6.58
C ALA A 460 -19.69 29.16 7.69
N VAL A 461 -18.99 30.27 7.91
CA VAL A 461 -19.36 31.28 8.90
C VAL A 461 -20.42 32.27 8.39
N ALA A 462 -20.55 32.45 7.07
CA ALA A 462 -21.49 33.38 6.43
C ALA A 462 -21.94 32.90 5.05
N ASP A 463 -23.09 33.39 4.59
CA ASP A 463 -23.56 33.13 3.22
C ASP A 463 -22.60 33.81 2.23
N GLU A 464 -22.30 33.14 1.12
CA GLU A 464 -21.54 33.74 0.03
C GLU A 464 -22.49 34.40 -0.96
N THR A 465 -22.16 35.62 -1.37
CA THR A 465 -22.91 36.35 -2.39
C THR A 465 -21.99 36.73 -3.54
N THR A 466 -22.45 36.46 -4.76
CA THR A 466 -21.78 36.91 -5.99
C THR A 466 -22.78 37.59 -6.90
N THR A 467 -22.33 38.57 -7.68
CA THR A 467 -23.21 39.38 -8.53
C THR A 467 -22.74 39.43 -9.97
N PHE A 468 -23.67 39.70 -10.87
CA PHE A 468 -23.41 40.20 -12.21
C PHE A 468 -24.45 41.25 -12.59
N ASP A 469 -24.05 42.19 -13.42
CA ASP A 469 -24.87 43.32 -13.83
C ASP A 469 -25.28 43.17 -15.30
N ILE A 470 -26.53 43.50 -15.61
CA ILE A 470 -26.96 43.73 -16.99
C ILE A 470 -26.78 45.21 -17.33
N LEU A 471 -26.06 45.48 -18.41
CA LEU A 471 -25.75 46.81 -18.89
C LEU A 471 -26.66 47.17 -20.07
N PHE A 472 -27.15 48.41 -20.07
CA PHE A 472 -28.00 48.93 -21.15
C PHE A 472 -27.25 50.03 -21.90
N GLY A 473 -26.71 49.69 -23.07
CA GLY A 473 -25.95 50.60 -23.94
C GLY A 473 -26.51 50.66 -25.36
N GLY A 474 -25.62 50.75 -26.35
CA GLY A 474 -25.99 50.60 -27.76
C GLY A 474 -26.52 49.20 -28.07
N ASN A 475 -25.92 48.20 -27.42
CA ASN A 475 -26.42 46.83 -27.28
C ASN A 475 -26.67 46.57 -25.78
N ILE A 476 -27.47 45.55 -25.48
CA ILE A 476 -27.54 45.00 -24.13
C ILE A 476 -26.26 44.21 -23.86
N ASP A 477 -25.70 44.33 -22.65
CA ASP A 477 -24.44 43.65 -22.33
C ASP A 477 -24.41 43.17 -20.87
N LEU A 478 -23.36 42.46 -20.48
CA LEU A 478 -23.19 41.91 -19.14
C LEU A 478 -21.84 42.32 -18.55
N ASN A 479 -21.81 42.56 -17.25
CA ASN A 479 -20.55 42.74 -16.53
C ASN A 479 -20.54 41.86 -15.29
N VAL A 480 -19.47 41.09 -15.10
CA VAL A 480 -19.22 40.38 -13.84
C VAL A 480 -18.16 41.14 -13.07
N PRO A 481 -18.51 41.84 -11.98
CA PRO A 481 -17.53 42.49 -11.11
C PRO A 481 -16.47 41.49 -10.65
N SER A 482 -15.20 41.90 -10.61
CA SER A 482 -14.11 41.04 -10.16
C SER A 482 -12.95 41.89 -9.64
N PRO A 483 -12.38 41.59 -8.45
CA PRO A 483 -12.73 40.48 -7.56
C PRO A 483 -14.04 40.71 -6.78
N GLN A 484 -14.65 39.64 -6.27
CA GLN A 484 -15.75 39.70 -5.29
C GLN A 484 -15.36 38.85 -4.07
N GLY A 485 -15.34 39.44 -2.88
CA GLY A 485 -14.83 38.74 -1.70
C GLY A 485 -13.32 38.44 -1.77
N PRO A 486 -12.82 37.55 -0.89
CA PRO A 486 -11.39 37.26 -0.78
C PRO A 486 -10.87 36.30 -1.86
N ILE A 487 -11.74 35.40 -2.36
CA ILE A 487 -11.34 34.28 -3.23
C ILE A 487 -11.77 34.50 -4.68
N PHE A 488 -13.01 34.91 -4.93
CA PHE A 488 -13.54 34.97 -6.30
C PHE A 488 -12.86 36.07 -7.13
N LYS A 489 -12.09 35.64 -8.13
CA LYS A 489 -11.45 36.50 -9.11
C LYS A 489 -11.48 35.88 -10.50
N LEU A 490 -12.03 36.65 -11.45
CA LEU A 490 -12.02 36.29 -12.86
C LEU A 490 -10.66 36.61 -13.48
N ALA A 491 -10.06 35.60 -14.11
CA ALA A 491 -8.87 35.77 -14.94
C ALA A 491 -9.17 35.39 -16.39
N SER A 492 -8.47 36.07 -17.31
CA SER A 492 -8.56 35.79 -18.72
C SER A 492 -8.06 34.38 -19.03
N SER A 493 -8.85 33.66 -19.80
CA SER A 493 -8.51 32.42 -20.51
C SER A 493 -8.41 32.72 -22.01
N SER A 494 -8.01 31.73 -22.82
CA SER A 494 -7.90 31.91 -24.27
C SER A 494 -9.26 32.24 -24.92
N GLY A 495 -9.27 33.16 -25.89
CA GLY A 495 -10.45 33.47 -26.70
C GLY A 495 -11.52 34.26 -25.95
N GLY A 496 -11.21 35.47 -25.48
CA GLY A 496 -12.17 36.41 -24.85
C GLY A 496 -12.91 35.90 -23.61
N ARG A 497 -12.58 34.71 -23.12
CA ARG A 497 -13.30 34.05 -22.04
C ARG A 497 -12.63 34.33 -20.71
N ARG A 498 -13.39 34.65 -19.67
CA ARG A 498 -12.91 34.91 -18.31
C ARG A 498 -13.56 33.92 -17.36
N GLN A 499 -12.74 33.20 -16.61
CA GLN A 499 -13.20 32.20 -15.67
C GLN A 499 -12.77 32.52 -14.26
N GLY A 500 -13.52 32.08 -13.26
CA GLY A 500 -13.16 32.18 -11.85
C GLY A 500 -14.14 31.37 -11.01
N MET A 501 -13.73 31.06 -9.79
CA MET A 501 -14.53 30.21 -8.92
C MET A 501 -14.68 30.83 -7.54
N THR A 502 -15.86 30.63 -6.97
CA THR A 502 -16.20 31.13 -5.65
C THR A 502 -15.60 30.24 -4.55
N GLU A 503 -15.65 30.69 -3.29
CA GLU A 503 -15.18 29.92 -2.13
C GLU A 503 -15.87 28.57 -2.04
N PHE A 504 -17.16 28.53 -2.37
CA PHE A 504 -17.98 27.32 -2.39
C PHE A 504 -17.98 26.56 -3.71
N GLY A 505 -17.07 26.88 -4.63
CA GLY A 505 -16.88 26.10 -5.84
C GLY A 505 -17.78 26.43 -7.01
N ILE A 506 -18.47 27.56 -6.98
CA ILE A 506 -19.34 27.96 -8.08
C ILE A 506 -18.47 28.51 -9.20
N LEU A 507 -18.45 27.83 -10.34
CA LEU A 507 -17.65 28.24 -11.50
C LEU A 507 -18.42 29.29 -12.29
N PHE A 508 -17.83 30.47 -12.43
CA PHE A 508 -18.26 31.48 -13.40
C PHE A 508 -17.40 31.39 -14.64
N ASP A 509 -18.06 31.36 -15.78
CA ASP A 509 -17.45 31.23 -17.09
C ASP A 509 -18.10 32.25 -18.04
N TRP A 510 -17.43 33.39 -18.16
CA TRP A 510 -17.91 34.58 -18.86
C TRP A 510 -17.26 34.67 -20.24
N ASP A 511 -18.06 34.59 -21.29
CA ASP A 511 -17.63 34.76 -22.67
C ASP A 511 -17.84 36.21 -23.10
N THR A 512 -16.75 36.90 -23.44
CA THR A 512 -16.75 38.31 -23.87
C THR A 512 -16.38 38.49 -25.34
N GLU A 513 -16.47 37.43 -26.17
CA GLU A 513 -16.15 37.53 -27.59
C GLU A 513 -17.28 38.13 -28.45
N SER A 514 -18.51 38.14 -27.95
CA SER A 514 -19.70 38.62 -28.67
C SER A 514 -20.02 40.09 -28.39
N ASP A 515 -20.86 40.69 -29.24
CA ASP A 515 -21.35 42.07 -29.05
C ASP A 515 -22.23 42.23 -27.81
N SER A 516 -22.86 41.13 -27.38
CA SER A 516 -23.55 40.96 -26.09
C SER A 516 -22.96 39.72 -25.44
N ASP A 517 -22.38 39.86 -24.26
CA ASP A 517 -21.67 38.78 -23.59
C ASP A 517 -22.57 37.60 -23.17
N SER A 518 -21.98 36.46 -22.80
CA SER A 518 -22.74 35.37 -22.18
C SER A 518 -22.06 34.85 -20.92
N LEU A 519 -22.85 34.48 -19.92
CA LEU A 519 -22.34 33.98 -18.65
C LEU A 519 -22.90 32.59 -18.37
N ARG A 520 -22.00 31.65 -18.15
CA ARG A 520 -22.30 30.31 -17.67
C ARG A 520 -21.86 30.20 -16.21
N ILE A 521 -22.78 29.82 -15.34
CA ILE A 521 -22.53 29.56 -13.93
C ILE A 521 -22.78 28.08 -13.69
N VAL A 522 -21.78 27.36 -13.19
CA VAL A 522 -21.89 25.94 -12.83
C VAL A 522 -21.85 25.83 -11.31
N ILE A 523 -22.94 25.30 -10.77
CA ILE A 523 -23.12 25.03 -9.36
C ILE A 523 -22.86 23.54 -9.14
N PRO A 524 -21.79 23.16 -8.43
CA PRO A 524 -21.45 21.76 -8.21
C PRO A 524 -22.58 20.96 -7.54
N GLY A 525 -22.70 19.66 -7.84
CA GLY A 525 -23.39 18.68 -6.99
C GLY A 525 -24.92 18.61 -6.91
N GLY A 526 -25.71 19.40 -7.62
CA GLY A 526 -27.17 19.37 -7.41
C GLY A 526 -27.93 18.27 -8.20
N GLY A 527 -27.67 17.01 -7.91
CA GLY A 527 -28.38 15.85 -8.46
C GLY A 527 -29.55 15.34 -7.61
N GLY A 528 -30.49 16.19 -7.20
CA GLY A 528 -31.75 15.79 -6.58
C GLY A 528 -31.70 15.45 -5.07
N VAL A 529 -32.73 15.94 -4.35
CA VAL A 529 -32.96 15.87 -2.89
C VAL A 529 -32.09 16.85 -2.07
N ILE A 530 -32.76 17.63 -1.23
CA ILE A 530 -32.32 18.83 -0.50
C ILE A 530 -31.27 18.53 0.62
N LYS A 531 -30.34 17.61 0.39
CA LYS A 531 -29.27 17.25 1.35
C LYS A 531 -27.94 16.82 0.74
N SER A 532 -27.77 16.82 -0.58
CA SER A 532 -26.44 16.58 -1.14
C SER A 532 -25.79 17.93 -1.43
N GLY A 533 -24.91 18.36 -0.53
CA GLY A 533 -23.82 19.26 -0.93
C GLY A 533 -23.04 18.61 -2.07
N SER A 534 -22.34 19.44 -2.85
CA SER A 534 -21.40 18.90 -3.80
C SER A 534 -20.17 18.41 -3.06
N PHE A 535 -19.90 17.12 -3.16
CA PHE A 535 -18.67 16.55 -2.61
C PHE A 535 -17.76 16.09 -3.75
N GLY A 536 -16.44 16.15 -3.51
CA GLY A 536 -15.47 15.44 -4.32
C GLY A 536 -15.13 14.10 -3.70
N GLN A 537 -14.72 13.16 -4.56
CA GLN A 537 -14.40 11.81 -4.12
C GLN A 537 -12.89 11.60 -4.05
N VAL A 538 -12.40 11.28 -2.87
CA VAL A 538 -11.02 10.90 -2.61
C VAL A 538 -10.96 9.40 -2.33
N PHE A 539 -10.08 8.70 -3.01
CA PHE A 539 -9.87 7.27 -2.84
C PHE A 539 -8.54 7.04 -2.18
N ILE A 540 -8.57 6.45 -0.98
CA ILE A 540 -7.38 6.07 -0.24
C ILE A 540 -7.25 4.56 -0.40
N SER A 541 -6.12 4.06 -0.92
CA SER A 541 -6.04 2.64 -1.23
C SER A 541 -4.65 2.05 -1.21
N LEU A 542 -4.55 0.78 -0.78
CA LEU A 542 -3.39 -0.11 -0.97
C LEU A 542 -3.52 -0.99 -2.24
N GLU A 543 -4.42 -0.65 -3.16
CA GLU A 543 -4.68 -1.38 -4.40
C GLU A 543 -4.66 -0.43 -5.60
N ARG A 544 -3.68 0.48 -5.64
CA ARG A 544 -3.52 1.52 -6.68
C ARG A 544 -3.77 1.00 -8.09
N GLU A 545 -3.15 -0.10 -8.47
CA GLU A 545 -3.31 -0.77 -9.78
C GLU A 545 -4.76 -1.09 -10.20
N LYS A 546 -5.69 -1.20 -9.24
CA LYS A 546 -7.13 -1.41 -9.51
C LYS A 546 -7.89 -0.11 -9.72
N LEU A 547 -7.38 1.01 -9.19
CA LEU A 547 -7.99 2.33 -9.31
C LEU A 547 -7.57 3.04 -10.58
N VAL A 548 -6.34 2.80 -11.03
CA VAL A 548 -5.76 3.48 -12.17
C VAL A 548 -5.53 2.54 -13.35
N ARG A 549 -6.08 2.90 -14.53
CA ARG A 549 -5.68 2.22 -15.77
C ARG A 549 -4.29 2.69 -16.15
N PRO A 550 -3.33 1.77 -16.38
CA PRO A 550 -2.09 2.17 -17.01
C PRO A 550 -2.43 2.74 -18.39
N LEU A 551 -2.06 4.00 -18.62
CA LEU A 551 -1.82 4.44 -19.99
C LEU A 551 -0.78 3.47 -20.57
N GLU A 552 -0.95 3.07 -21.83
CA GLU A 552 0.12 2.44 -22.62
C GLU A 552 1.22 3.47 -22.92
N VAL A 553 1.75 4.12 -21.88
CA VAL A 553 3.02 4.83 -21.94
C VAL A 553 4.08 3.76 -21.68
N PRO A 554 5.13 3.66 -22.52
CA PRO A 554 6.30 2.89 -22.15
C PRO A 554 6.72 3.27 -20.72
N LEU A 555 6.90 2.28 -19.84
CA LEU A 555 7.51 2.52 -18.52
C LEU A 555 8.71 3.46 -18.73
N PRO A 556 8.86 4.52 -17.91
CA PRO A 556 10.02 5.39 -18.03
C PRO A 556 11.27 4.51 -18.11
N PRO A 557 12.20 4.79 -19.04
CA PRO A 557 13.34 3.92 -19.26
C PRO A 557 14.08 3.77 -17.93
N ALA A 558 14.22 2.53 -17.46
CA ALA A 558 14.90 2.19 -16.22
C ALA A 558 16.20 2.98 -16.10
N LYS A 559 16.25 3.85 -15.08
CA LYS A 559 17.33 4.80 -14.87
C LYS A 559 17.94 4.56 -13.49
N CYS A 560 18.95 3.70 -13.49
CA CYS A 560 19.80 3.46 -12.34
C CYS A 560 20.23 4.76 -11.63
N GLY A 561 19.85 4.87 -10.36
CA GLY A 561 20.12 6.01 -9.49
C GLY A 561 18.94 6.96 -9.28
N ASP A 562 17.72 6.62 -9.69
CA ASP A 562 16.52 7.45 -9.48
C ASP A 562 15.69 7.07 -8.25
N ALA A 563 16.13 6.05 -7.52
CA ALA A 563 15.55 5.44 -6.32
C ALA A 563 14.21 4.71 -6.56
N ILE A 564 13.85 4.41 -7.81
CA ILE A 564 12.66 3.65 -8.18
C ILE A 564 13.11 2.33 -8.81
N ILE A 565 12.69 1.19 -8.25
CA ILE A 565 13.01 -0.11 -8.85
C ILE A 565 12.04 -0.38 -9.99
N THR A 566 12.49 -0.20 -11.24
CA THR A 566 11.67 -0.45 -12.45
C THR A 566 12.28 -1.55 -13.32
N PRO A 567 11.50 -2.48 -13.90
CA PRO A 567 12.08 -3.52 -14.77
C PRO A 567 12.88 -2.91 -15.94
N PRO A 568 14.13 -3.35 -16.20
CA PRO A 568 14.80 -4.55 -15.67
C PRO A 568 15.76 -4.32 -14.48
N GLU A 569 15.65 -3.21 -13.75
CA GLU A 569 16.41 -3.00 -12.50
C GLU A 569 16.06 -4.06 -11.47
N PHE A 570 17.09 -4.48 -10.75
CA PHE A 570 16.98 -5.41 -9.64
C PHE A 570 16.95 -4.66 -8.29
N CYS A 571 17.55 -3.48 -8.26
CA CYS A 571 17.70 -2.60 -7.10
C CYS A 571 18.00 -1.19 -7.61
N ASP A 572 17.79 -0.16 -6.79
CA ASP A 572 18.16 1.22 -7.09
C ASP A 572 18.33 1.95 -5.75
N PRO A 573 19.24 2.94 -5.57
CA PRO A 573 20.37 3.35 -6.41
C PRO A 573 21.61 2.47 -6.20
N PRO A 574 22.67 2.62 -7.02
CA PRO A 574 23.95 1.97 -6.77
C PRO A 574 24.44 2.14 -5.34
N GLY A 575 24.93 1.06 -4.72
CA GLY A 575 25.37 1.10 -3.33
C GLY A 575 24.26 0.88 -2.29
N SER A 576 22.98 0.86 -2.69
CA SER A 576 21.88 0.57 -1.77
C SER A 576 21.87 -0.91 -1.35
N VAL A 577 21.23 -1.21 -0.22
CA VAL A 577 21.04 -2.61 0.19
C VAL A 577 20.00 -3.27 -0.70
N CYS A 578 20.26 -4.50 -1.11
CA CYS A 578 19.35 -5.31 -1.92
C CYS A 578 19.34 -6.76 -1.39
N ALA A 579 18.36 -7.56 -1.81
CA ALA A 579 18.34 -9.00 -1.55
C ALA A 579 18.18 -9.78 -2.84
N THR A 580 18.84 -10.93 -2.92
CA THR A 580 18.70 -11.85 -4.04
C THR A 580 17.34 -12.57 -4.01
N GLN A 581 17.05 -13.41 -5.00
CA GLN A 581 15.86 -14.29 -4.99
C GLN A 581 15.78 -15.22 -3.75
N ASN A 582 16.86 -15.31 -2.98
CA ASN A 582 16.86 -15.92 -1.66
C ASN A 582 16.77 -14.81 -0.61
N LEU A 583 15.60 -14.67 0.05
CA LEU A 583 15.26 -13.60 1.02
C LEU A 583 16.30 -13.43 2.15
N PHE A 584 17.11 -14.45 2.40
CA PHE A 584 18.15 -14.46 3.44
C PHE A 584 19.54 -13.99 2.98
N GLN A 585 19.75 -13.72 1.69
CA GLN A 585 21.06 -13.37 1.14
C GLN A 585 21.07 -11.91 0.66
N ARG A 586 21.68 -11.04 1.49
CA ARG A 586 21.77 -9.58 1.31
C ARG A 586 23.00 -9.19 0.48
N GLY A 587 22.89 -8.11 -0.26
CA GLY A 587 23.98 -7.56 -1.06
C GLY A 587 23.90 -6.05 -1.21
N VAL A 588 24.80 -5.52 -2.05
CA VAL A 588 24.87 -4.12 -2.44
C VAL A 588 24.42 -3.99 -3.89
N CYS A 589 23.63 -2.97 -4.18
CA CYS A 589 23.17 -2.72 -5.53
C CYS A 589 24.35 -2.38 -6.43
N SER A 590 24.48 -3.09 -7.55
CA SER A 590 25.56 -2.89 -8.52
C SER A 590 25.49 -1.49 -9.14
N ASN A 591 26.62 -0.99 -9.66
CA ASN A 591 26.70 0.33 -10.32
C ASN A 591 25.79 0.49 -11.54
N ASP A 592 25.29 -0.61 -12.10
CA ASP A 592 24.35 -0.64 -13.22
C ASP A 592 22.91 -0.99 -12.81
N CYS A 593 22.64 -1.15 -11.50
CA CYS A 593 21.34 -1.47 -10.92
C CYS A 593 20.70 -2.80 -11.38
N LYS A 594 21.48 -3.63 -12.08
CA LYS A 594 20.99 -4.89 -12.68
C LYS A 594 21.18 -6.10 -11.77
N LYS A 595 21.96 -5.96 -10.71
CA LYS A 595 22.32 -7.07 -9.82
C LYS A 595 22.41 -6.59 -8.39
N CYS A 596 22.12 -7.53 -7.49
CA CYS A 596 22.50 -7.43 -6.11
C CYS A 596 23.82 -8.18 -5.90
N ASP A 597 24.91 -7.44 -5.71
CA ASP A 597 26.22 -8.00 -5.43
C ASP A 597 26.24 -8.46 -3.97
N VAL A 598 26.11 -9.77 -3.76
CA VAL A 598 26.03 -10.38 -2.44
C VAL A 598 27.25 -9.99 -1.58
N ILE A 599 27.01 -9.42 -0.41
CA ILE A 599 28.02 -9.34 0.64
C ILE A 599 27.99 -10.69 1.34
N ASN A 600 28.85 -11.62 0.95
CA ASN A 600 29.06 -12.79 1.79
C ASN A 600 29.67 -12.28 3.10
N PRO A 601 29.05 -12.55 4.27
CA PRO A 601 29.77 -12.38 5.53
C PRO A 601 30.99 -13.30 5.44
N ALA A 602 32.20 -12.75 5.55
CA ALA A 602 33.45 -13.52 5.54
C ALA A 602 33.30 -14.68 6.54
N ALA A 603 33.31 -15.89 6.03
CA ALA A 603 33.01 -17.10 6.78
C ALA A 603 34.24 -18.00 6.72
N CYS A 604 35.07 -17.91 7.77
CA CYS A 604 36.26 -18.73 7.94
C CYS A 604 35.91 -20.22 7.76
N GLY A 605 36.62 -20.91 6.86
CA GLY A 605 36.47 -22.35 6.65
C GLY A 605 35.45 -22.71 5.56
N ASN A 606 35.14 -21.77 4.67
CA ASN A 606 34.38 -22.03 3.45
C ASN A 606 35.27 -22.52 2.29
N ASN A 607 36.59 -22.64 2.52
CA ASN A 607 37.64 -23.04 1.56
C ASN A 607 37.88 -22.03 0.42
N VAL A 608 37.50 -20.76 0.62
CA VAL A 608 37.72 -19.66 -0.32
C VAL A 608 38.35 -18.49 0.42
N LEU A 609 39.55 -18.07 0.02
CA LEU A 609 40.25 -16.96 0.68
C LEU A 609 39.64 -15.61 0.24
N ASP A 610 38.71 -15.09 1.04
CA ASP A 610 37.99 -13.84 0.78
C ASP A 610 38.85 -12.58 1.08
N PRO A 611 38.53 -11.41 0.49
CA PRO A 611 39.26 -10.17 0.75
C PRO A 611 39.22 -9.75 2.23
N GLY A 612 40.35 -9.91 2.93
CA GLY A 612 40.49 -9.60 4.36
C GLY A 612 40.89 -10.81 5.23
N GLU A 613 40.86 -12.02 4.68
CA GLU A 613 41.26 -13.25 5.36
C GLU A 613 42.76 -13.52 5.20
N GLN A 614 43.40 -14.06 6.26
CA GLN A 614 44.80 -14.49 6.22
C GLN A 614 44.94 -16.01 5.98
N CYS A 615 43.88 -16.77 6.24
CA CYS A 615 43.84 -18.22 6.14
C CYS A 615 42.40 -18.69 6.09
N GLU A 616 42.16 -19.83 5.44
CA GLU A 616 40.89 -20.54 5.40
C GLU A 616 40.95 -21.87 6.16
N VAL A 617 42.10 -22.54 6.03
CA VAL A 617 42.41 -23.77 6.76
C VAL A 617 43.74 -23.60 7.49
N ALA A 618 43.97 -24.42 8.50
CA ALA A 618 45.24 -24.41 9.24
C ALA A 618 46.48 -24.63 8.33
N ALA A 619 46.29 -25.26 7.16
CA ALA A 619 47.35 -25.46 6.18
C ALA A 619 47.81 -24.17 5.47
N ASP A 620 47.03 -23.10 5.53
CA ASP A 620 47.38 -21.81 4.93
C ASP A 620 48.32 -20.99 5.83
N CYS A 621 48.47 -21.40 7.09
CA CYS A 621 49.32 -20.75 8.08
C CYS A 621 50.73 -21.37 8.16
N ALA A 622 51.71 -20.56 8.60
CA ALA A 622 53.08 -21.03 8.79
C ALA A 622 53.17 -22.09 9.91
N ALA A 623 54.20 -22.95 9.85
CA ALA A 623 54.42 -24.01 10.84
C ALA A 623 54.43 -23.45 12.28
N GLY A 624 53.57 -23.99 13.15
CA GLY A 624 53.38 -23.51 14.53
C GLY A 624 52.19 -22.55 14.71
N GLN A 625 51.42 -22.27 13.66
CA GLN A 625 50.19 -21.48 13.70
C GLN A 625 48.98 -22.31 13.25
N THR A 626 47.79 -21.93 13.70
CA THR A 626 46.51 -22.45 13.22
C THR A 626 45.62 -21.31 12.73
N CYS A 627 44.68 -21.63 11.84
CA CYS A 627 43.73 -20.64 11.38
C CYS A 627 42.58 -20.52 12.39
N ALA A 628 42.43 -19.35 13.00
CA ALA A 628 41.31 -19.05 13.88
C ALA A 628 40.77 -17.65 13.58
N ALA A 629 39.47 -17.55 13.32
CA ALA A 629 38.80 -16.29 12.95
C ALA A 629 39.49 -15.57 11.77
N CYS A 630 39.79 -16.31 10.70
CA CYS A 630 40.47 -15.84 9.48
C CYS A 630 41.87 -15.20 9.72
N LYS A 631 42.51 -15.49 10.87
CA LYS A 631 43.87 -15.04 11.20
C LYS A 631 44.75 -16.21 11.61
N CYS A 632 46.02 -16.17 11.19
CA CYS A 632 47.00 -17.15 11.65
C CYS A 632 47.45 -16.81 13.07
N VAL A 633 47.03 -17.64 14.03
CA VAL A 633 47.36 -17.51 15.46
C VAL A 633 48.33 -18.61 15.88
N ALA A 634 49.23 -18.33 16.83
CA ALA A 634 50.19 -19.34 17.32
C ALA A 634 49.45 -20.47 18.07
N LEU A 635 49.88 -21.71 17.84
CA LEU A 635 49.39 -22.88 18.58
C LEU A 635 49.77 -22.75 20.08
N PRO A 636 48.86 -23.07 21.02
CA PRO A 636 49.19 -23.10 22.44
C PRO A 636 50.26 -24.18 22.74
N PRO A 637 51.05 -24.04 23.84
CA PRO A 637 52.06 -25.03 24.21
C PRO A 637 51.40 -26.35 24.65
N SER A 638 51.90 -27.48 24.15
CA SER A 638 51.31 -28.80 24.33
C SER A 638 51.45 -29.36 25.75
N VAL A 639 50.42 -30.04 26.25
CA VAL A 639 50.33 -30.53 27.64
C VAL A 639 50.10 -32.04 27.69
N CYS A 640 51.17 -32.76 28.06
CA CYS A 640 51.19 -34.22 28.10
C CYS A 640 50.23 -34.83 29.15
N GLY A 641 49.38 -35.76 28.73
CA GLY A 641 48.48 -36.52 29.60
C GLY A 641 47.06 -35.94 29.70
N ASN A 642 46.67 -35.08 28.76
CA ASN A 642 45.32 -34.52 28.65
C ASN A 642 44.36 -35.39 27.81
N GLY A 643 44.87 -36.50 27.22
CA GLY A 643 44.11 -37.48 26.47
C GLY A 643 43.97 -37.18 24.98
N VAL A 644 44.65 -36.16 24.45
CA VAL A 644 44.60 -35.75 23.03
C VAL A 644 46.03 -35.60 22.50
N VAL A 645 46.41 -36.36 21.47
CA VAL A 645 47.75 -36.26 20.88
C VAL A 645 47.83 -34.99 20.02
N GLU A 646 48.50 -33.96 20.52
CA GLU A 646 48.65 -32.66 19.88
C GLU A 646 49.86 -32.59 18.91
N PRO A 647 49.90 -31.67 17.93
CA PRO A 647 51.04 -31.53 17.02
C PRO A 647 52.35 -31.20 17.76
N GLY A 648 53.20 -32.22 17.95
CA GLY A 648 54.44 -32.13 18.73
C GLY A 648 54.62 -33.27 19.75
N GLU A 649 53.54 -34.00 20.05
CA GLU A 649 53.53 -35.16 20.95
C GLU A 649 53.65 -36.48 20.16
N GLN A 650 54.40 -37.46 20.69
CA GLN A 650 54.47 -38.80 20.09
C GLN A 650 53.50 -39.79 20.74
N CYS A 651 52.99 -39.47 21.92
CA CYS A 651 52.08 -40.31 22.68
C CYS A 651 51.42 -39.51 23.80
N GLU A 652 50.19 -39.88 24.14
CA GLU A 652 49.46 -39.41 25.33
C GLU A 652 49.35 -40.53 26.37
N ARG A 653 49.32 -41.77 25.89
CA ARG A 653 49.30 -42.99 26.70
C ARG A 653 50.20 -44.04 26.07
N ALA A 654 50.59 -45.04 26.86
CA ALA A 654 51.45 -46.12 26.37
C ALA A 654 50.85 -46.89 25.17
N ALA A 655 49.52 -46.85 24.98
CA ALA A 655 48.84 -47.44 23.84
C ALA A 655 49.13 -46.75 22.49
N ASP A 656 49.63 -45.51 22.52
CA ASP A 656 49.95 -44.75 21.31
C ASP A 656 51.39 -45.07 20.82
N CYS A 657 52.17 -45.81 21.62
CA CYS A 657 53.51 -46.26 21.29
C CYS A 657 53.52 -47.68 20.69
N THR A 658 54.54 -47.98 19.88
CA THR A 658 54.74 -49.34 19.34
C THR A 658 54.82 -50.38 20.46
N PRO A 659 54.30 -51.61 20.25
CA PRO A 659 54.29 -52.66 21.26
C PRO A 659 55.67 -52.85 21.90
N GLY A 660 55.75 -52.68 23.23
CA GLY A 660 57.01 -52.75 23.98
C GLY A 660 57.68 -51.40 24.26
N MET A 661 57.00 -50.26 24.08
CA MET A 661 57.44 -48.93 24.55
C MET A 661 56.41 -48.31 25.52
N ALA A 662 56.87 -47.43 26.41
CA ALA A 662 56.04 -46.66 27.33
C ALA A 662 56.08 -45.17 26.96
N CYS A 663 54.97 -44.47 27.19
CA CYS A 663 54.91 -43.03 26.96
C CYS A 663 55.47 -42.27 28.17
N SER A 664 56.50 -41.45 27.96
CA SER A 664 57.09 -40.61 29.01
C SER A 664 57.56 -39.29 28.43
N GLY A 665 57.07 -38.17 28.99
CA GLY A 665 57.38 -36.82 28.49
C GLY A 665 56.98 -36.62 27.02
N CYS A 666 55.84 -37.21 26.62
CA CYS A 666 55.30 -37.16 25.27
C CYS A 666 56.23 -37.74 24.19
N LYS A 667 57.10 -38.67 24.59
CA LYS A 667 57.94 -39.50 23.72
C LYS A 667 57.79 -40.98 24.05
N CYS A 668 57.80 -41.82 23.02
CA CYS A 668 57.83 -43.27 23.19
C CYS A 668 59.24 -43.72 23.57
N VAL A 669 59.37 -44.28 24.77
CA VAL A 669 60.65 -44.76 25.31
C VAL A 669 60.58 -46.25 25.61
N ALA A 670 61.67 -46.99 25.37
CA ALA A 670 61.73 -48.40 25.71
C ALA A 670 61.65 -48.59 27.25
N PRO A 671 60.85 -49.53 27.76
CA PRO A 671 60.70 -49.79 29.18
C PRO A 671 62.01 -50.37 29.71
N ASN A 672 62.64 -49.61 30.60
CA ASN A 672 63.84 -50.04 31.30
C ASN A 672 63.45 -51.13 32.32
N CYS A 673 63.72 -52.40 32.04
CA CYS A 673 63.70 -53.43 33.08
C CYS A 673 64.88 -53.16 34.02
N GLN A 674 64.63 -52.50 35.15
CA GLN A 674 65.69 -52.11 36.10
C GLN A 674 66.26 -53.28 36.92
N ILE A 675 66.22 -54.52 36.43
CA ILE A 675 66.84 -55.68 37.10
C ILE A 675 67.57 -56.52 36.04
N PRO A 676 68.89 -56.79 36.19
CA PRO A 676 69.60 -57.76 35.37
C PRO A 676 68.97 -59.15 35.55
N GLY A 677 68.67 -59.87 34.47
CA GLY A 677 68.04 -61.18 34.54
C GLY A 677 66.99 -61.49 33.46
N LYS A 678 66.21 -62.54 33.72
CA LYS A 678 65.15 -63.04 32.83
C LYS A 678 63.80 -62.44 33.25
N CYS A 679 63.08 -61.82 32.31
CA CYS A 679 61.68 -61.44 32.50
C CYS A 679 60.83 -61.87 31.30
N ARG A 680 59.51 -61.91 31.45
CA ARG A 680 58.60 -62.29 30.35
C ARG A 680 57.53 -61.21 30.12
N VAL A 681 57.18 -60.97 28.86
CA VAL A 681 56.19 -59.97 28.42
C VAL A 681 55.22 -60.58 27.42
N TRP A 682 53.96 -60.14 27.43
CA TRP A 682 52.97 -60.60 26.47
C TRP A 682 53.18 -59.92 25.11
N GLY A 683 53.62 -60.67 24.10
CA GLY A 683 53.72 -60.17 22.73
C GLY A 683 54.61 -61.01 21.81
N GLY A 684 54.20 -61.23 20.56
CA GLY A 684 55.03 -61.87 19.52
C GLY A 684 55.04 -63.40 19.46
N CYS A 685 54.38 -64.08 20.41
CA CYS A 685 54.48 -65.54 20.60
C CYS A 685 53.13 -66.29 20.68
N GLY A 686 52.03 -65.70 20.19
CA GLY A 686 50.71 -66.31 20.24
C GLY A 686 50.18 -66.44 21.67
N MET A 687 49.84 -67.66 22.11
CA MET A 687 49.38 -67.93 23.49
C MET A 687 50.53 -68.08 24.51
N ASN A 688 51.78 -67.89 24.08
CA ASN A 688 52.98 -67.94 24.91
C ASN A 688 53.52 -66.53 25.18
N ASP A 689 54.24 -66.36 26.29
CA ASP A 689 54.94 -65.12 26.63
C ASP A 689 56.29 -65.07 25.89
N LEU A 690 56.77 -63.86 25.56
CA LEU A 690 58.12 -63.66 25.05
C LEU A 690 59.09 -63.52 26.23
N LEU A 691 60.11 -64.39 26.26
CA LEU A 691 61.19 -64.32 27.23
C LEU A 691 62.19 -63.24 26.80
N MET A 692 62.48 -62.33 27.72
CA MET A 692 63.51 -61.32 27.64
C MET A 692 64.66 -61.73 28.55
N ILE A 693 65.88 -61.78 28.02
CA ILE A 693 67.10 -61.96 28.80
C ILE A 693 67.89 -60.67 28.66
N ASP A 694 68.09 -59.97 29.78
CA ASP A 694 68.80 -58.68 29.83
C ASP A 694 68.28 -57.66 28.79
N GLY A 695 66.95 -57.62 28.62
CA GLY A 695 66.26 -56.72 27.71
C GLY A 695 66.27 -57.15 26.24
N VAL A 696 66.79 -58.34 25.90
CA VAL A 696 66.81 -58.87 24.53
C VAL A 696 65.84 -60.05 24.39
N PRO A 697 65.00 -60.08 23.33
CA PRO A 697 64.13 -61.23 23.04
C PRO A 697 64.92 -62.51 22.83
N SER A 698 64.65 -63.54 23.62
CA SER A 698 65.36 -64.82 23.59
C SER A 698 64.48 -66.02 23.19
N GLY A 699 63.18 -65.82 22.95
CA GLY A 699 62.26 -66.85 22.45
C GLY A 699 60.93 -66.90 23.20
N CYS A 700 60.00 -67.72 22.71
CA CYS A 700 58.67 -67.91 23.29
C CYS A 700 58.68 -68.95 24.40
N VAL A 701 58.03 -68.66 25.53
CA VAL A 701 57.94 -69.55 26.69
C VAL A 701 56.50 -69.69 27.18
N SER A 702 56.16 -70.86 27.73
CA SER A 702 54.84 -71.09 28.32
C SER A 702 54.67 -70.23 29.58
N PRO A 703 53.60 -69.42 29.69
CA PRO A 703 53.36 -68.56 30.85
C PRO A 703 53.26 -69.37 32.15
N TYR A 704 52.77 -70.60 32.06
CA TYR A 704 52.59 -71.50 33.20
C TYR A 704 53.91 -72.15 33.64
N GLU A 705 54.76 -72.56 32.71
CA GLU A 705 56.05 -73.17 33.04
C GLU A 705 57.05 -72.13 33.55
N SER A 706 57.10 -70.95 32.91
CA SER A 706 57.99 -69.86 33.34
C SER A 706 57.59 -69.24 34.68
N ALA A 707 56.30 -69.25 35.04
CA ALA A 707 55.85 -68.85 36.37
C ALA A 707 56.26 -69.86 37.44
N ALA A 708 56.28 -71.16 37.13
CA ALA A 708 56.74 -72.20 38.05
C ALA A 708 58.27 -72.16 38.27
N GLU A 709 59.02 -71.65 37.29
CA GLU A 709 60.48 -71.45 37.35
C GLU A 709 60.91 -70.10 37.98
N GLY A 710 59.95 -69.27 38.41
CA GLY A 710 60.25 -68.01 39.10
C GLY A 710 60.74 -66.87 38.21
N VAL A 711 60.43 -66.89 36.90
CA VAL A 711 60.70 -65.77 35.99
C VAL A 711 59.66 -64.67 36.24
N ASP A 712 60.06 -63.41 36.32
CA ASP A 712 59.13 -62.29 36.59
C ASP A 712 58.34 -61.87 35.34
N TYR A 713 57.05 -61.56 35.50
CA TYR A 713 56.19 -61.03 34.44
C TYR A 713 56.21 -59.49 34.47
N CYS A 714 56.57 -58.87 33.36
CA CYS A 714 56.68 -57.41 33.23
C CYS A 714 55.58 -56.80 32.33
N GLY A 715 54.49 -57.53 32.08
CA GLY A 715 53.35 -57.05 31.28
C GLY A 715 52.24 -56.41 32.13
N ASN A 716 51.45 -55.54 31.50
CA ASN A 716 50.26 -54.92 32.11
C ASN A 716 49.01 -55.73 31.74
N THR A 717 48.60 -56.71 32.56
CA THR A 717 47.27 -57.32 32.40
C THR A 717 46.70 -57.84 33.73
N VAL A 718 45.42 -57.53 33.94
CA VAL A 718 44.67 -57.65 35.20
C VAL A 718 43.87 -58.96 35.20
N LEU A 719 44.04 -59.80 36.22
CA LEU A 719 43.11 -60.90 36.54
C LEU A 719 42.42 -60.57 37.87
N ALA A 720 41.15 -60.19 37.81
CA ALA A 720 40.38 -59.69 38.94
C ALA A 720 39.82 -60.82 39.83
N ARG A 721 39.89 -60.63 41.15
CA ARG A 721 38.98 -61.25 42.11
C ARG A 721 38.50 -60.18 43.09
N GLY A 722 37.25 -59.73 42.94
CA GLY A 722 36.58 -58.86 43.92
C GLY A 722 36.99 -57.37 43.91
N ASN A 723 37.03 -56.73 42.74
CA ASN A 723 37.16 -55.27 42.56
C ASN A 723 38.38 -54.61 43.24
N ARG A 724 39.51 -55.29 43.39
CA ARG A 724 40.80 -54.66 43.68
C ARG A 724 41.85 -55.04 42.63
N GLU A 725 42.63 -54.04 42.20
CA GLU A 725 43.67 -54.18 41.18
C GLU A 725 44.90 -54.90 41.77
N CYS A 726 45.36 -55.97 41.11
CA CYS A 726 46.61 -56.67 41.42
C CYS A 726 47.69 -56.16 40.44
N ASN A 727 48.77 -55.57 40.96
CA ASN A 727 49.93 -55.13 40.18
C ASN A 727 51.22 -55.69 40.81
N TYR A 728 51.96 -56.52 40.07
CA TYR A 728 53.20 -57.14 40.56
C TYR A 728 54.39 -56.17 40.67
N MET A 729 54.30 -55.00 40.04
CA MET A 729 55.29 -53.92 40.09
C MET A 729 55.06 -52.96 41.28
N ASP A 730 53.88 -52.98 41.89
CA ASP A 730 53.57 -52.20 43.09
C ASP A 730 53.73 -53.07 44.34
N ALA A 731 54.65 -52.68 45.23
CA ALA A 731 54.93 -53.39 46.48
C ALA A 731 53.71 -53.50 47.43
N ALA A 732 52.74 -52.58 47.31
CA ALA A 732 51.51 -52.60 48.10
C ALA A 732 50.45 -53.57 47.52
N ALA A 733 50.28 -53.59 46.20
CA ALA A 733 49.28 -54.41 45.49
C ALA A 733 49.72 -55.88 45.28
N LYS A 734 51.03 -56.17 45.36
CA LYS A 734 51.61 -57.52 45.21
C LYS A 734 51.06 -58.56 46.21
N LYS A 735 50.51 -58.13 47.34
CA LYS A 735 49.97 -59.01 48.41
C LYS A 735 48.62 -59.63 48.07
N ASP A 736 47.90 -59.08 47.10
CA ASP A 736 46.53 -59.46 46.75
C ASP A 736 46.46 -60.46 45.58
N CYS A 737 47.61 -60.92 45.06
CA CYS A 737 47.69 -61.83 43.92
C CYS A 737 47.82 -63.31 44.37
N VAL A 738 46.94 -64.20 43.91
CA VAL A 738 46.97 -65.66 44.20
C VAL A 738 47.12 -66.48 42.91
N CYS A 739 48.04 -67.45 42.89
CA CYS A 739 48.16 -68.41 41.78
C CYS A 739 47.07 -69.51 41.86
N PRO A 740 46.30 -69.80 40.79
CA PRO A 740 45.33 -70.89 40.80
C PRO A 740 46.01 -72.27 40.66
N ARG A 741 45.55 -73.26 41.44
CA ARG A 741 45.93 -74.68 41.29
C ARG A 741 45.25 -75.32 40.08
N LYS A 742 45.95 -76.29 39.47
CA LYS A 742 45.60 -77.14 38.30
C LYS A 742 44.08 -77.47 38.14
N PRO A 743 43.51 -77.37 36.93
CA PRO A 743 42.15 -77.86 36.65
C PRO A 743 42.14 -79.37 36.35
N ALA A 744 41.16 -80.08 36.90
CA ALA A 744 40.81 -81.43 36.46
C ALA A 744 39.87 -81.34 35.24
N LEU A 745 40.17 -82.15 34.21
CA LEU A 745 39.33 -82.35 33.03
C LEU A 745 38.00 -83.00 33.40
N GLU A 746 36.92 -82.58 32.73
CA GLU A 746 35.89 -83.49 32.21
C GLU A 746 35.15 -82.86 31.01
N LEU A 747 34.92 -83.69 29.99
CA LEU A 747 34.39 -83.42 28.63
C LEU A 747 32.84 -83.65 28.57
N PRO A 748 32.15 -83.35 27.45
CA PRO A 748 30.86 -82.64 27.43
C PRO A 748 29.62 -83.49 27.09
N ALA A 749 28.43 -82.91 27.32
CA ALA A 749 27.21 -82.88 26.46
C ALA A 749 26.01 -82.33 27.28
N PRO A 750 24.82 -82.04 26.69
CA PRO A 750 24.53 -81.17 25.54
C PRO A 750 23.36 -80.19 25.80
N ILE A 751 23.27 -79.15 24.95
CA ILE A 751 22.09 -78.41 24.44
C ILE A 751 20.93 -78.10 25.42
N GLU A 752 20.67 -76.80 25.61
CA GLU A 752 19.28 -76.30 25.60
C GLU A 752 19.12 -75.16 24.59
N GLN A 753 18.21 -75.40 23.65
CA GLN A 753 17.77 -74.47 22.64
C GLN A 753 16.79 -73.48 23.26
N VAL A 754 16.87 -72.21 22.86
CA VAL A 754 15.66 -71.40 22.74
C VAL A 754 15.30 -71.28 21.26
N SER A 755 14.02 -71.56 21.05
CA SER A 755 13.39 -72.21 19.91
C SER A 755 13.33 -71.44 18.58
N ALA A 756 13.11 -72.23 17.53
CA ALA A 756 12.63 -71.78 16.23
C ALA A 756 11.32 -70.95 16.29
N TRP A 757 10.57 -70.95 17.40
CA TRP A 757 9.36 -70.15 17.55
C TRP A 757 9.66 -68.65 17.71
N GLN A 758 10.75 -68.27 18.38
CA GLN A 758 11.15 -66.86 18.51
C GLN A 758 11.82 -66.30 17.24
N ARG A 759 12.42 -67.15 16.40
CA ARG A 759 12.86 -66.76 15.05
C ARG A 759 11.72 -66.76 14.02
N PHE A 760 10.69 -67.60 14.23
CA PHE A 760 9.46 -67.62 13.45
C PHE A 760 8.54 -66.43 13.75
N VAL A 761 8.48 -65.93 15.00
CA VAL A 761 7.68 -64.73 15.35
C VAL A 761 8.25 -63.42 14.78
N LEU A 762 9.57 -63.30 14.67
CA LEU A 762 10.22 -62.12 14.08
C LEU A 762 10.27 -62.17 12.54
N TRP A 763 10.17 -63.36 11.94
CA TRP A 763 10.01 -63.54 10.49
C TRP A 763 8.55 -63.47 10.04
N LEU A 764 7.58 -63.95 10.85
CA LEU A 764 6.13 -63.82 10.58
C LEU A 764 5.59 -62.39 10.74
N ARG A 765 6.21 -61.55 11.59
CA ARG A 765 5.87 -60.11 11.70
C ARG A 765 6.36 -59.28 10.51
N GLY A 766 7.17 -59.86 9.61
CA GLY A 766 7.57 -59.24 8.33
C GLY A 766 6.82 -59.78 7.11
N LEU A 767 5.94 -60.78 7.26
CA LEU A 767 5.25 -61.45 6.15
C LEU A 767 3.71 -61.24 6.10
N PHE A 768 3.13 -60.48 7.03
CA PHE A 768 1.70 -60.12 7.03
C PHE A 768 1.41 -58.64 7.32
N SER A 769 2.34 -57.74 7.03
CA SER A 769 2.07 -56.29 7.03
C SER A 769 1.75 -55.85 5.60
N ARG A 770 0.60 -56.31 5.09
CA ARG A 770 -0.04 -55.65 3.95
C ARG A 770 -0.55 -54.31 4.44
N GLU A 771 -0.16 -53.26 3.73
CA GLU A 771 -0.81 -51.96 3.74
C GLU A 771 -2.34 -52.16 3.78
N PRO A 772 -3.08 -51.52 4.70
CA PRO A 772 -4.48 -51.28 4.45
C PRO A 772 -4.53 -50.26 3.31
N ALA A 773 -4.86 -50.76 2.12
CA ALA A 773 -5.49 -49.96 1.10
C ALA A 773 -6.65 -49.20 1.77
N LEU A 774 -6.58 -47.88 1.75
CA LEU A 774 -7.69 -47.03 2.14
C LEU A 774 -8.83 -47.37 1.17
N GLU A 775 -9.83 -48.11 1.65
CA GLU A 775 -11.10 -48.22 0.95
C GLU A 775 -11.69 -46.81 0.87
N LEU A 776 -11.77 -46.32 -0.36
CA LEU A 776 -12.55 -45.15 -0.72
C LEU A 776 -14.01 -45.39 -0.27
N PRO A 777 -14.70 -44.38 0.28
CA PRO A 777 -16.15 -44.43 0.33
C PRO A 777 -16.68 -44.64 -1.09
N ALA A 778 -17.77 -45.38 -1.21
CA ALA A 778 -18.45 -45.66 -2.47
C ALA A 778 -18.55 -44.40 -3.35
N PRO A 779 -18.45 -44.53 -4.69
CA PRO A 779 -18.65 -43.40 -5.57
C PRO A 779 -19.99 -42.74 -5.24
N VAL A 780 -20.00 -41.41 -5.15
CA VAL A 780 -21.24 -40.65 -5.30
C VAL A 780 -21.80 -41.09 -6.65
N GLU A 781 -22.89 -41.85 -6.63
CA GLU A 781 -23.63 -42.18 -7.84
C GLU A 781 -23.94 -40.86 -8.56
N GLY A 782 -23.40 -40.68 -9.77
CA GLY A 782 -23.85 -39.58 -10.64
C GLY A 782 -22.85 -38.90 -11.57
N VAL A 783 -21.61 -39.34 -11.73
CA VAL A 783 -20.71 -38.71 -12.74
C VAL A 783 -20.22 -39.75 -13.74
N VAL A 784 -20.98 -39.87 -14.83
CA VAL A 784 -20.58 -40.63 -16.02
C VAL A 784 -19.97 -39.63 -17.01
N CYS A 785 -18.68 -39.74 -17.30
CA CYS A 785 -18.13 -39.10 -18.50
C CYS A 785 -18.84 -39.76 -19.70
N ALA A 786 -19.70 -39.01 -20.37
CA ALA A 786 -20.37 -39.49 -21.56
C ALA A 786 -19.31 -39.73 -22.63
N ASN A 787 -19.05 -41.01 -22.92
CA ASN A 787 -18.11 -41.56 -23.90
C ASN A 787 -16.70 -41.81 -23.35
N ALA A 788 -16.11 -42.95 -23.77
CA ALA A 788 -14.84 -43.57 -23.35
C ALA A 788 -13.56 -42.73 -23.66
N ALA A 789 -13.61 -41.42 -23.43
CA ALA A 789 -12.54 -40.47 -23.65
C ALA A 789 -11.96 -39.98 -22.31
N PRO A 790 -10.66 -39.63 -22.27
CA PRO A 790 -10.05 -39.08 -21.07
C PRO A 790 -10.75 -37.80 -20.64
N CYS A 791 -11.09 -37.67 -19.36
CA CYS A 791 -11.74 -36.48 -18.79
C CYS A 791 -11.04 -36.03 -17.50
N ARG A 792 -11.03 -34.71 -17.24
CA ARG A 792 -10.38 -34.08 -16.08
C ARG A 792 -11.37 -33.23 -15.27
N PHE A 793 -11.12 -33.10 -13.96
CA PHE A 793 -11.92 -32.31 -13.03
C PHE A 793 -11.08 -31.69 -11.92
N TRP A 794 -11.62 -30.67 -11.24
CA TRP A 794 -10.93 -30.06 -10.10
C TRP A 794 -11.00 -30.96 -8.86
N ASP A 795 -9.84 -31.31 -8.31
CA ASP A 795 -9.74 -32.11 -7.09
C ASP A 795 -8.54 -31.67 -6.25
N ALA A 796 -8.78 -31.41 -4.96
CA ALA A 796 -7.76 -31.02 -4.01
C ALA A 796 -6.69 -32.11 -3.78
N ARG A 797 -6.97 -33.38 -4.13
CA ARG A 797 -6.03 -34.51 -3.99
C ARG A 797 -4.78 -34.40 -4.88
N CYS A 798 -4.84 -33.62 -5.96
CA CYS A 798 -3.68 -33.39 -6.84
C CYS A 798 -2.82 -32.18 -6.44
N GLY A 799 -2.97 -31.68 -5.21
CA GLY A 799 -2.09 -30.65 -4.64
C GLY A 799 -2.52 -29.20 -4.88
N GLY A 800 -3.65 -28.97 -5.57
CA GLY A 800 -4.18 -27.62 -5.82
C GLY A 800 -3.37 -26.80 -6.83
N LYS A 801 -4.06 -25.81 -7.45
CA LYS A 801 -3.64 -24.87 -8.52
C LYS A 801 -2.49 -25.37 -9.42
N GLY A 802 -2.86 -26.13 -10.45
CA GLY A 802 -2.00 -26.45 -11.59
C GLY A 802 -2.09 -27.90 -12.04
N PHE A 803 -2.45 -28.80 -11.13
CA PHE A 803 -2.57 -30.23 -11.41
C PHE A 803 -4.00 -30.74 -11.16
N GLU A 804 -4.51 -31.51 -12.11
CA GLU A 804 -5.85 -32.10 -12.09
C GLU A 804 -5.79 -33.62 -12.29
N PRO A 805 -6.65 -34.40 -11.64
CA PRO A 805 -6.72 -35.83 -11.87
C PRO A 805 -7.30 -36.15 -13.26
N LEU A 806 -6.63 -37.07 -13.96
CA LEU A 806 -7.05 -37.61 -15.25
C LEU A 806 -7.74 -38.95 -15.06
N PHE A 807 -8.93 -39.09 -15.62
CA PHE A 807 -9.72 -40.32 -15.64
C PHE A 807 -9.80 -40.88 -17.05
N VAL A 808 -9.61 -42.20 -17.16
CA VAL A 808 -9.84 -42.95 -18.40
C VAL A 808 -10.79 -44.10 -18.05
N ASP A 809 -11.90 -44.19 -18.77
CA ASP A 809 -12.96 -45.18 -18.52
C ASP A 809 -13.48 -45.20 -17.07
N GLY A 810 -13.54 -44.02 -16.44
CA GLY A 810 -14.00 -43.85 -15.07
C GLY A 810 -12.98 -44.23 -13.98
N VAL A 811 -11.76 -44.61 -14.37
CA VAL A 811 -10.69 -44.99 -13.43
C VAL A 811 -9.65 -43.87 -13.34
N PHE A 812 -9.31 -43.47 -12.12
CA PHE A 812 -8.23 -42.51 -11.87
C PHE A 812 -6.89 -43.08 -12.35
N GLN A 813 -6.19 -42.31 -13.17
CA GLN A 813 -4.88 -42.72 -13.69
C GLN A 813 -3.74 -42.00 -12.96
N LYS A 814 -3.73 -40.67 -13.01
CA LYS A 814 -2.67 -39.82 -12.44
C LYS A 814 -3.12 -38.37 -12.37
N CYS A 815 -2.37 -37.55 -11.63
CA CYS A 815 -2.47 -36.09 -11.72
C CYS A 815 -1.69 -35.59 -12.95
N VAL A 816 -2.24 -34.64 -13.68
CA VAL A 816 -1.65 -34.02 -14.87
C VAL A 816 -1.72 -32.50 -14.77
N ASP A 817 -0.78 -31.79 -15.40
CA ASP A 817 -0.83 -30.34 -15.50
C ASP A 817 -2.07 -29.91 -16.32
N ALA A 818 -2.87 -29.00 -15.77
CA ALA A 818 -4.15 -28.56 -16.32
C ALA A 818 -4.00 -27.83 -17.66
N TYR A 819 -2.93 -27.04 -17.85
CA TYR A 819 -2.65 -26.34 -19.10
C TYR A 819 -2.16 -27.30 -20.18
N GLN A 820 -1.29 -28.24 -19.79
CA GLN A 820 -0.80 -29.25 -20.70
C GLN A 820 -1.93 -30.18 -21.17
N ALA A 821 -2.83 -30.58 -20.27
CA ALA A 821 -4.00 -31.39 -20.61
C ALA A 821 -5.02 -30.64 -21.49
N ALA A 822 -5.23 -29.34 -21.25
CA ALA A 822 -6.08 -28.49 -22.09
C ALA A 822 -5.52 -28.37 -23.52
N SER A 823 -4.21 -28.16 -23.67
CA SER A 823 -3.57 -28.08 -24.99
C SER A 823 -3.64 -29.40 -25.78
N GLN A 824 -3.75 -30.53 -25.08
CA GLN A 824 -3.96 -31.86 -25.66
C GLN A 824 -5.44 -32.19 -25.93
N GLY A 825 -6.35 -31.22 -25.73
CA GLY A 825 -7.77 -31.36 -26.05
C GLY A 825 -8.54 -32.26 -25.08
N ILE A 826 -8.05 -32.47 -23.86
CA ILE A 826 -8.70 -33.32 -22.85
C ILE A 826 -9.85 -32.53 -22.19
N PRO A 827 -11.11 -32.98 -22.32
CA PRO A 827 -12.29 -32.27 -21.83
C PRO A 827 -12.29 -32.10 -20.30
N TYR A 828 -12.62 -30.89 -19.85
CA TYR A 828 -12.75 -30.50 -18.44
C TYR A 828 -14.21 -30.43 -18.03
N CYS A 829 -14.56 -31.08 -16.92
CA CYS A 829 -15.92 -31.05 -16.37
C CYS A 829 -15.94 -30.25 -15.06
N GLY A 830 -16.19 -28.93 -15.15
CA GLY A 830 -16.37 -28.02 -14.01
C GLY A 830 -17.06 -26.70 -14.41
N HIS A 831 -17.85 -26.10 -13.52
CA HIS A 831 -18.78 -24.99 -13.81
C HIS A 831 -18.13 -23.64 -14.15
N LYS A 832 -18.31 -23.19 -15.40
CA LYS A 832 -18.68 -21.82 -15.84
C LYS A 832 -18.77 -21.76 -17.37
N PRO A 833 -19.76 -21.09 -17.97
CA PRO A 833 -19.60 -20.51 -19.31
C PRO A 833 -19.71 -18.98 -19.31
N ALA A 834 -19.03 -18.39 -20.29
CA ALA A 834 -18.99 -16.98 -20.62
C ALA A 834 -20.32 -16.49 -21.22
N ALA A 835 -20.66 -15.22 -20.95
CA ALA A 835 -21.86 -14.58 -21.48
C ALA A 835 -21.58 -13.87 -22.82
N GLN A 836 -22.45 -14.11 -23.80
CA GLN A 836 -22.68 -13.24 -24.94
C GLN A 836 -24.18 -12.87 -24.92
N GLU A 837 -24.43 -11.57 -24.82
CA GLU A 837 -25.63 -10.78 -25.14
C GLU A 837 -27.07 -11.33 -24.90
N ALA A 838 -27.80 -10.53 -24.11
CA ALA A 838 -29.25 -10.37 -24.00
C ALA A 838 -30.11 -11.43 -23.26
N ALA A 839 -30.80 -10.91 -22.23
CA ALA A 839 -31.81 -11.49 -21.33
C ALA A 839 -31.29 -12.26 -20.08
N TYR A 840 -31.63 -11.71 -18.90
CA TYR A 840 -31.29 -12.22 -17.58
C TYR A 840 -31.89 -13.62 -17.31
N CYS A 841 -31.07 -14.68 -17.32
CA CYS A 841 -31.38 -16.00 -16.73
C CYS A 841 -30.96 -15.92 -15.24
N ASN A 842 -31.92 -15.85 -14.30
CA ASN A 842 -31.65 -15.83 -12.86
C ASN A 842 -31.89 -17.22 -12.24
N TYR A 843 -30.82 -18.02 -12.12
CA TYR A 843 -30.92 -19.39 -11.62
C TYR A 843 -31.14 -19.48 -10.09
N MET A 844 -31.03 -18.37 -9.36
CA MET A 844 -31.30 -18.29 -7.92
C MET A 844 -32.75 -17.90 -7.58
N SER A 845 -33.59 -17.67 -8.59
CA SER A 845 -35.02 -17.46 -8.39
C SER A 845 -35.71 -18.76 -7.94
N ASN A 846 -36.72 -18.64 -7.07
CA ASN A 846 -37.58 -19.77 -6.67
C ASN A 846 -38.80 -19.95 -7.58
N ASP A 847 -38.99 -19.07 -8.58
CA ASP A 847 -40.09 -19.18 -9.57
C ASP A 847 -39.74 -20.18 -10.69
N PRO A 848 -40.54 -21.25 -10.91
CA PRO A 848 -40.31 -22.22 -11.98
C PRO A 848 -40.38 -21.65 -13.40
N ARG A 849 -41.04 -20.50 -13.61
CA ARG A 849 -41.19 -19.87 -14.94
C ARG A 849 -39.95 -19.10 -15.39
N GLU A 850 -39.08 -18.71 -14.45
CA GLU A 850 -37.80 -18.04 -14.73
C GLU A 850 -36.64 -19.04 -14.98
N LYS A 851 -36.86 -20.34 -14.71
CA LYS A 851 -35.86 -21.42 -14.90
C LYS A 851 -35.93 -22.11 -16.27
N LEU A 852 -37.04 -21.96 -16.98
CA LEU A 852 -37.36 -22.75 -18.18
C LEU A 852 -36.58 -22.45 -19.48
N PRO A 853 -35.88 -21.31 -19.70
CA PRO A 853 -35.30 -21.04 -21.02
C PRO A 853 -33.81 -21.40 -21.22
N CYS A 854 -33.11 -22.01 -20.26
CA CYS A 854 -31.65 -22.17 -20.36
C CYS A 854 -31.29 -23.55 -21.00
N VAL A 855 -30.92 -23.57 -22.30
CA VAL A 855 -30.61 -24.78 -23.11
C VAL A 855 -29.14 -24.79 -23.54
N CYS A 856 -28.42 -25.89 -23.29
CA CYS A 856 -27.00 -26.05 -23.68
C CYS A 856 -26.83 -26.60 -25.12
N ARG A 857 -25.79 -26.13 -25.82
CA ARG A 857 -25.20 -26.82 -26.98
C ARG A 857 -23.83 -27.35 -26.61
#